data_AF-A0AAE3XIQ8-F1
#
_entry.id   AF-A0AAE3XIQ8-F1
#
_cell.length_a   1.000
_cell.length_b   1.000
_cell.length_c   1.000
_cell.angle_alpha   90.00
_cell.angle_beta   90.00
_cell.angle_gamma   90.00
#
_symmetry.space_group_name_H-M   'P 1'
#
loop_
_entity.id
_entity.type
_entity.pdbx_description
1 polymer ?
#
loop_
_entity_poly.entity_id
_entity_poly.type
_entity_poly.pdbx_seq_one_letter_code
_entity_poly.pdbx_strand_id
1 'polypeptide(L)'
;MIKRVLLLMAIFACVGAGKANAQFVDIPDGVFEQKLIDLGYDDVKDGKVLASNIANVTELDLSNEEDATDEEKISDLTGISGFNSLAILKFNYNNVETLDLENMRNLKEVYGNYNKLESIENLDDAVDLEKLYLTNNSKLTELDVTKNLKLTHLYINDTKIFRLDLLENTELVSLECVNTILHYLDLSSNQKLSHCRVPEDTWFQILASNPKYWILPAETENGTITRSSRRVEMLDGYYVRITPDEGYAIKEVFINNVSYGDKDYIYKGRVESDQHVRAIFSKEHNVIVEEADNGTIEVSKNKVLDNENVVVIVTPDAGYAVEKILVNGESVGSKYAYNIENVLENQIITAVFVEIPAPAETFDIAVVDSDNGVVTSNKENVQKEEDAAITITPNEGYSIKDVLVNNKSVGAVSNYTISDIEMNYIVSGVFAKEYVAEVEETVNGSVTINENKVFEGENIIVTVNPDEGYIIEDILVNGVSVGNACAYIIENVDSDQTITVKFKEDENTVFYDIKTEQTSNGNIEINKDKVPAGENSSFVVTIEPDAGYGLKELLVNDQPIDLSTGVKSSSRATSGVKWTFVVTGVESETTVKAIFAKQFAVNINPSNNGTVTANNLEPLEEDNVVLTITPNDDYVIKDVKVNDVSVGAVSEYTIENITADQNVVVEFEEAEDLTSILEVASVNIHPNPVVDVVNVDGVTPGSIISVVDLQGKEVKSLKAISSDAKVDLSNLASGVYVIRINGQGSWKVVKQ
;
A
#
# COMPACT_ATOMS: atom_id res chain seq x y z
N MET A 1 47.47 58.17 61.46
CA MET A 1 48.40 57.52 60.51
C MET A 1 48.25 58.28 59.20
N ILE A 2 49.22 59.00 58.62
CA ILE A 2 50.68 58.79 58.47
C ILE A 2 50.99 57.58 57.56
N LYS A 3 51.33 57.89 56.30
CA LYS A 3 52.20 57.17 55.34
C LYS A 3 51.83 55.69 55.07
N ARG A 4 51.76 55.22 53.81
CA ARG A 4 52.70 55.50 52.71
C ARG A 4 51.99 55.67 51.36
N VAL A 5 52.31 56.76 50.67
CA VAL A 5 52.17 56.93 49.22
C VAL A 5 53.56 57.34 48.71
N LEU A 6 53.90 57.02 47.46
CA LEU A 6 55.21 57.26 46.80
C LEU A 6 56.43 56.48 47.34
N LEU A 7 56.55 55.21 46.91
CA LEU A 7 57.75 54.54 46.37
C LEU A 7 57.34 53.08 46.03
N LEU A 8 57.63 52.46 44.87
CA LEU A 8 58.48 52.83 43.73
C LEU A 8 57.72 52.78 42.39
N MET A 9 58.08 53.65 41.44
CA MET A 9 58.18 53.28 40.02
C MET A 9 59.66 53.03 39.73
N ALA A 10 60.08 51.82 39.33
CA ALA A 10 61.29 51.57 38.51
C ALA A 10 61.52 50.06 38.21
N ILE A 11 61.16 49.63 36.99
CA ILE A 11 61.96 48.79 36.09
C ILE A 11 62.59 47.48 36.63
N PHE A 12 61.88 46.37 36.39
CA PHE A 12 62.38 45.16 35.70
C PHE A 12 61.13 44.53 35.05
N ALA A 13 60.86 44.60 33.74
CA ALA A 13 61.65 44.21 32.56
C ALA A 13 61.77 42.67 32.41
N CYS A 14 60.81 42.06 31.69
CA CYS A 14 60.73 40.65 31.24
C CYS A 14 60.93 39.55 32.33
N VAL A 15 60.12 38.51 32.43
CA VAL A 15 59.48 37.68 31.39
C VAL A 15 58.05 37.32 31.82
N GLY A 16 57.14 37.17 30.86
CA GLY A 16 55.75 36.82 31.16
C GLY A 16 54.75 37.39 30.15
N ALA A 17 55.06 37.30 28.85
CA ALA A 17 53.98 37.37 27.87
C ALA A 17 53.15 36.10 28.07
N GLY A 18 52.04 36.22 28.82
CA GLY A 18 51.05 35.16 28.90
C GLY A 18 50.54 34.93 27.48
N LYS A 19 50.85 33.76 26.91
CA LYS A 19 50.23 33.35 25.65
C LYS A 19 48.73 33.43 25.88
N ALA A 20 48.03 34.25 25.09
CA ALA A 20 46.66 33.94 24.74
C ALA A 20 46.76 32.56 24.09
N ASN A 21 46.31 31.52 24.79
CA ASN A 21 46.49 30.17 24.32
C ASN A 21 45.50 29.99 23.16
N ALA A 22 46.02 29.89 21.94
CA ALA A 22 45.23 29.71 20.74
C ALA A 22 44.34 28.48 20.95
N GLN A 23 43.03 28.72 21.09
CA GLN A 23 42.03 27.68 21.15
C GLN A 23 41.73 27.29 19.71
N PHE A 24 42.00 26.04 19.38
CA PHE A 24 41.66 25.45 18.10
C PHE A 24 40.39 24.62 18.26
N VAL A 25 39.70 24.41 17.14
CA VAL A 25 38.59 23.46 16.99
C VAL A 25 39.06 22.44 15.96
N ASP A 26 39.02 21.15 16.30
CA ASP A 26 39.50 20.10 15.41
C ASP A 26 38.55 19.95 14.20
N ILE A 27 39.14 19.85 13.00
CA ILE A 27 38.46 19.72 11.70
C ILE A 27 39.11 18.52 10.99
N PRO A 28 38.66 17.28 11.25
CA PRO A 28 39.33 16.06 10.79
C PRO A 28 39.09 15.77 9.30
N ASP A 29 37.97 16.24 8.74
CA ASP A 29 37.68 16.12 7.31
C ASP A 29 38.52 17.13 6.52
N GLY A 30 39.45 16.62 5.71
CA GLY A 30 40.36 17.45 4.92
C GLY A 30 39.67 18.19 3.77
N VAL A 31 38.47 17.81 3.35
CA VAL A 31 37.69 18.58 2.36
C VAL A 31 37.01 19.76 3.06
N PHE A 32 36.46 19.54 4.27
CA PHE A 32 35.90 20.61 5.10
C PHE A 32 36.98 21.64 5.46
N GLU A 33 38.15 21.21 5.94
CA GLU A 33 39.28 22.10 6.22
C GLU A 33 39.73 22.87 4.98
N GLN A 34 39.71 22.24 3.79
CA GLN A 34 40.02 22.95 2.54
C GLN A 34 39.02 24.07 2.25
N LYS A 35 37.72 23.83 2.41
CA LYS A 35 36.71 24.89 2.22
C LYS A 35 36.89 26.03 3.23
N LEU A 36 37.32 25.76 4.46
CA LEU A 36 37.64 26.82 5.42
C LEU A 36 38.86 27.67 5.00
N ILE A 37 39.88 27.07 4.39
CA ILE A 37 41.01 27.81 3.79
C ILE A 37 40.54 28.64 2.60
N ASP A 38 39.76 28.04 1.70
CA ASP A 38 39.30 28.69 0.45
C ASP A 38 38.32 29.85 0.72
N LEU A 39 37.56 29.78 1.82
CA LEU A 39 36.72 30.86 2.36
C LEU A 39 37.51 31.91 3.17
N GLY A 40 38.79 31.68 3.46
CA GLY A 40 39.65 32.59 4.22
C GLY A 40 39.42 32.57 5.74
N TYR A 41 38.85 31.49 6.28
CA TYR A 41 38.73 31.25 7.72
C TYR A 41 39.94 30.50 8.30
N ASP A 42 40.76 29.87 7.46
CA ASP A 42 42.05 29.26 7.84
C ASP A 42 43.19 29.59 6.88
N ASP A 43 44.43 29.45 7.36
CA ASP A 43 45.68 29.68 6.63
C ASP A 43 46.41 28.37 6.26
N VAL A 44 46.10 27.24 6.94
CA VAL A 44 46.81 25.97 6.80
C VAL A 44 45.87 24.76 6.87
N LYS A 45 46.31 23.64 6.29
CA LYS A 45 45.61 22.36 6.33
C LYS A 45 46.33 21.42 7.31
N ASP A 46 46.01 21.50 8.60
CA ASP A 46 46.69 20.75 9.66
C ASP A 46 45.75 20.17 10.75
N GLY A 47 44.51 19.88 10.35
CA GLY A 47 43.45 19.15 11.04
C GLY A 47 42.58 19.96 12.01
N LYS A 48 42.59 21.30 11.94
CA LYS A 48 41.93 22.17 12.94
C LYS A 48 41.94 23.65 12.55
N VAL A 49 40.87 24.37 12.92
CA VAL A 49 40.74 25.82 12.72
C VAL A 49 40.93 26.63 13.99
N LEU A 50 41.50 27.83 13.87
CA LEU A 50 41.66 28.75 14.99
C LEU A 50 40.30 29.36 15.39
N ALA A 51 39.84 29.12 16.63
CA ALA A 51 38.50 29.47 17.08
C ALA A 51 38.16 30.98 16.93
N SER A 52 39.16 31.87 17.02
CA SER A 52 38.94 33.32 16.83
C SER A 52 38.58 33.72 15.40
N ASN A 53 38.90 32.90 14.39
CA ASN A 53 38.57 33.17 13.00
C ASN A 53 37.08 32.88 12.75
N ILE A 54 36.60 31.75 13.28
CA ILE A 54 35.22 31.26 13.10
C ILE A 54 34.22 31.86 14.10
N ALA A 55 34.67 32.42 15.22
CA ALA A 55 33.81 32.91 16.31
C ALA A 55 32.74 33.95 15.93
N ASN A 56 32.94 34.71 14.83
CA ASN A 56 32.00 35.74 14.37
C ASN A 56 31.34 35.39 13.02
N VAL A 57 31.50 34.16 12.52
CA VAL A 57 30.91 33.71 11.26
C VAL A 57 29.42 33.45 11.48
N THR A 58 28.57 34.19 10.75
CA THR A 58 27.10 34.09 10.83
C THR A 58 26.49 33.27 9.70
N GLU A 59 27.21 33.09 8.59
CA GLU A 59 26.82 32.25 7.46
C GLU A 59 28.03 31.45 6.99
N LEU A 60 27.86 30.15 6.78
CA LEU A 60 28.87 29.23 6.28
C LEU A 60 28.27 28.38 5.16
N ASP A 61 28.81 28.52 3.96
CA ASP A 61 28.40 27.75 2.79
C ASP A 61 29.49 26.74 2.41
N LEU A 62 29.18 25.48 2.64
CA LEU A 62 29.99 24.30 2.35
C LEU A 62 29.37 23.48 1.20
N SER A 63 28.36 24.01 0.52
CA SER A 63 27.67 23.33 -0.58
C SER A 63 28.62 23.03 -1.75
N ASN A 64 28.27 22.04 -2.55
CA ASN A 64 28.88 21.73 -3.84
C ASN A 64 27.87 21.92 -4.97
N GLU A 65 28.36 21.92 -6.21
CA GLU A 65 27.55 21.66 -7.39
C GLU A 65 27.13 20.18 -7.42
N GLU A 66 26.05 19.86 -8.13
CA GLU A 66 25.47 18.51 -8.19
C GLU A 66 26.45 17.46 -8.77
N ASP A 67 27.25 17.86 -9.76
CA ASP A 67 28.20 17.00 -10.49
C ASP A 67 29.57 16.83 -9.79
N ALA A 68 29.77 17.44 -8.61
CA ALA A 68 31.02 17.35 -7.85
C ALA A 68 31.41 15.90 -7.53
N THR A 69 32.70 15.59 -7.57
CA THR A 69 33.21 14.23 -7.35
C THR A 69 33.18 13.84 -5.86
N ASP A 70 33.22 12.53 -5.56
CA ASP A 70 33.34 12.05 -4.18
C ASP A 70 34.63 12.53 -3.47
N GLU A 71 35.64 12.98 -4.22
CA GLU A 71 36.90 13.54 -3.70
C GLU A 71 36.76 15.03 -3.28
N GLU A 72 35.67 15.69 -3.71
CA GLU A 72 35.32 17.11 -3.42
C GLU A 72 34.16 17.24 -2.41
N LYS A 73 33.58 16.10 -1.98
CA LYS A 73 32.42 16.03 -1.10
C LYS A 73 32.85 15.78 0.36
N ILE A 74 32.42 16.69 1.25
CA ILE A 74 32.64 16.58 2.70
C ILE A 74 31.87 15.36 3.22
N SER A 75 32.51 14.60 4.11
CA SER A 75 31.97 13.38 4.73
C SER A 75 31.69 13.52 6.23
N ASP A 76 32.45 14.39 6.90
CA ASP A 76 32.39 14.62 8.35
C ASP A 76 32.44 16.13 8.65
N LEU A 77 31.46 16.62 9.42
CA LEU A 77 31.33 18.03 9.85
C LEU A 77 31.83 18.28 11.29
N THR A 78 32.57 17.33 11.88
CA THR A 78 33.21 17.49 13.20
C THR A 78 33.91 18.84 13.31
N GLY A 79 33.56 19.59 14.36
CA GLY A 79 34.02 20.96 14.61
C GLY A 79 33.04 22.06 14.19
N ILE A 80 31.91 21.75 13.53
CA ILE A 80 30.89 22.75 13.17
C ILE A 80 30.29 23.48 14.38
N SER A 81 30.17 22.82 15.54
CA SER A 81 29.78 23.44 16.83
C SER A 81 30.76 24.52 17.32
N GLY A 82 31.97 24.60 16.75
CA GLY A 82 32.91 25.71 16.96
C GLY A 82 32.41 27.06 16.42
N PHE A 83 31.49 27.07 15.47
CA PHE A 83 30.95 28.27 14.82
C PHE A 83 29.85 28.92 15.69
N ASN A 84 30.24 29.41 16.87
CA ASN A 84 29.36 29.87 17.94
C ASN A 84 28.35 30.98 17.55
N SER A 85 28.61 31.73 16.47
CA SER A 85 27.74 32.81 15.97
C SER A 85 26.90 32.42 14.73
N LEU A 86 26.94 31.15 14.31
CA LEU A 86 26.35 30.72 13.04
C LEU A 86 24.83 30.80 13.09
N ALA A 87 24.25 31.47 12.08
CA ALA A 87 22.82 31.59 11.86
C ALA A 87 22.36 30.83 10.61
N ILE A 88 23.22 30.69 9.60
CA ILE A 88 22.94 29.97 8.35
C ILE A 88 24.05 28.96 8.09
N LEU A 89 23.69 27.69 7.96
CA LEU A 89 24.57 26.59 7.57
C LEU A 89 24.06 25.96 6.28
N LYS A 90 24.92 25.85 5.27
CA LYS A 90 24.62 25.16 4.01
C LYS A 90 25.71 24.15 3.71
N PHE A 91 25.34 22.94 3.30
CA PHE A 91 26.25 21.85 2.94
C PHE A 91 25.64 20.93 1.87
N ASN A 92 24.83 21.49 0.96
CA ASN A 92 24.14 20.71 -0.07
C ASN A 92 25.12 19.94 -0.98
N TYR A 93 24.68 18.80 -1.53
CA TYR A 93 25.46 17.96 -2.45
C TYR A 93 26.79 17.47 -1.88
N ASN A 94 26.78 17.00 -0.62
CA ASN A 94 27.94 16.42 0.05
C ASN A 94 27.70 14.93 0.41
N ASN A 95 28.62 14.34 1.16
CA ASN A 95 28.61 12.95 1.60
C ASN A 95 28.41 12.82 3.11
N VAL A 96 27.89 13.85 3.79
CA VAL A 96 27.81 13.92 5.25
C VAL A 96 26.89 12.81 5.79
N GLU A 97 27.40 12.00 6.73
CA GLU A 97 26.64 10.88 7.33
C GLU A 97 26.02 11.23 8.69
N THR A 98 26.56 12.20 9.43
CA THR A 98 25.96 12.72 10.68
C THR A 98 26.13 14.25 10.78
N LEU A 99 25.17 14.91 11.43
CA LEU A 99 25.24 16.35 11.73
C LEU A 99 25.04 16.57 13.23
N ASP A 100 26.09 16.98 13.95
CA ASP A 100 26.00 17.39 15.35
C ASP A 100 25.80 18.91 15.46
N LEU A 101 24.77 19.31 16.21
CA LEU A 101 24.37 20.70 16.45
C LEU A 101 24.59 21.16 17.90
N GLU A 102 25.45 20.49 18.68
CA GLU A 102 25.74 20.84 20.08
C GLU A 102 26.02 22.34 20.25
N ASN A 103 25.32 22.98 21.19
CA ASN A 103 25.41 24.42 21.49
C ASN A 103 25.09 25.39 20.33
N MET A 104 24.54 24.96 19.18
CA MET A 104 24.29 25.83 18.00
C MET A 104 23.04 26.73 18.14
N ARG A 105 22.87 27.39 19.29
CA ARG A 105 21.67 28.13 19.72
C ARG A 105 21.32 29.37 18.89
N ASN A 106 22.21 29.81 18.00
CA ASN A 106 21.99 30.94 17.09
C ASN A 106 21.52 30.51 15.69
N LEU A 107 21.54 29.20 15.41
CA LEU A 107 21.29 28.63 14.09
C LEU A 107 19.80 28.76 13.73
N LYS A 108 19.54 29.35 12.57
CA LYS A 108 18.21 29.68 12.03
C LYS A 108 17.87 28.89 10.77
N GLU A 109 18.84 28.67 9.90
CA GLU A 109 18.60 28.04 8.60
C GLU A 109 19.65 26.96 8.31
N VAL A 110 19.18 25.75 8.00
CA VAL A 110 20.01 24.59 7.63
C VAL A 110 19.62 24.08 6.25
N TYR A 111 20.59 24.04 5.33
CA TYR A 111 20.44 23.53 3.97
C TYR A 111 21.39 22.33 3.76
N GLY A 112 20.90 21.13 4.04
CA GLY A 112 21.64 19.86 3.99
C GLY A 112 21.12 18.89 2.92
N ASN A 113 20.53 19.39 1.83
CA ASN A 113 19.95 18.56 0.78
C ASN A 113 21.02 17.74 0.05
N TYR A 114 20.64 16.58 -0.54
CA TYR A 114 21.51 15.68 -1.28
C TYR A 114 22.77 15.30 -0.49
N ASN A 115 22.56 14.55 0.59
CA ASN A 115 23.60 14.08 1.52
C ASN A 115 23.33 12.62 1.94
N LYS A 116 24.12 12.08 2.87
CA LYS A 116 24.07 10.68 3.32
C LYS A 116 23.65 10.55 4.79
N LEU A 117 22.95 11.54 5.34
CA LEU A 117 22.64 11.64 6.77
C LEU A 117 21.88 10.40 7.28
N GLU A 118 22.43 9.76 8.31
CA GLU A 118 21.79 8.70 9.08
C GLU A 118 21.09 9.27 10.33
N SER A 119 21.68 10.30 10.95
CA SER A 119 21.17 11.00 12.13
C SER A 119 21.48 12.50 12.12
N ILE A 120 20.77 13.25 12.95
CA ILE A 120 21.13 14.61 13.39
C ILE A 120 21.15 14.59 14.91
N GLU A 121 22.29 14.94 15.51
CA GLU A 121 22.51 14.94 16.96
C GLU A 121 22.37 16.35 17.54
N ASN A 122 21.85 16.46 18.76
CA ASN A 122 21.67 17.72 19.50
C ASN A 122 20.84 18.81 18.77
N LEU A 123 19.92 18.40 17.88
CA LEU A 123 19.01 19.28 17.15
C LEU A 123 18.12 20.15 18.06
N ASP A 124 17.93 19.73 19.32
CA ASP A 124 17.20 20.50 20.34
C ASP A 124 17.97 21.70 20.91
N ASP A 125 19.30 21.78 20.73
CA ASP A 125 20.07 22.96 21.10
C ASP A 125 19.94 24.09 20.07
N ALA A 126 19.54 23.77 18.82
CA ALA A 126 19.18 24.71 17.75
C ALA A 126 17.78 25.34 17.98
N VAL A 127 17.57 25.91 19.16
CA VAL A 127 16.27 26.48 19.62
C VAL A 127 15.76 27.66 18.78
N ASP A 128 16.63 28.29 17.99
CA ASP A 128 16.29 29.41 17.11
C ASP A 128 16.06 29.01 15.64
N LEU A 129 16.03 27.70 15.34
CA LEU A 129 15.88 27.17 14.00
C LEU A 129 14.51 27.50 13.39
N GLU A 130 14.54 28.21 12.26
CA GLU A 130 13.41 28.72 11.50
C GLU A 130 13.20 27.95 10.18
N LYS A 131 14.23 27.32 9.62
CA LYS A 131 14.17 26.50 8.38
C LYS A 131 15.10 25.29 8.44
N LEU A 132 14.61 24.13 8.03
CA LEU A 132 15.37 22.88 7.92
C LEU A 132 15.08 22.18 6.59
N TYR A 133 16.10 22.06 5.75
CA TYR A 133 16.00 21.46 4.41
C TYR A 133 16.98 20.29 4.29
N LEU A 134 16.45 19.08 4.13
CA LEU A 134 17.15 17.79 4.19
C LEU A 134 16.73 16.85 3.05
N THR A 135 16.17 17.38 1.96
CA THR A 135 15.72 16.61 0.79
C THR A 135 16.82 15.69 0.26
N ASN A 136 16.46 14.46 -0.12
CA ASN A 136 17.37 13.44 -0.63
C ASN A 136 18.50 13.06 0.36
N ASN A 137 18.11 12.83 1.62
CA ASN A 137 18.91 12.11 2.62
C ASN A 137 18.32 10.71 2.83
N SER A 138 18.53 9.83 1.85
CA SER A 138 17.85 8.53 1.73
C SER A 138 18.18 7.50 2.83
N LYS A 139 19.12 7.78 3.74
CA LYS A 139 19.39 6.98 4.94
C LYS A 139 18.69 7.47 6.21
N LEU A 140 18.20 8.72 6.24
CA LEU A 140 17.64 9.33 7.45
C LEU A 140 16.28 8.69 7.76
N THR A 141 16.18 8.05 8.94
CA THR A 141 14.97 7.28 9.34
C THR A 141 14.18 7.88 10.51
N GLU A 142 14.77 8.82 11.26
CA GLU A 142 14.13 9.53 12.37
C GLU A 142 14.51 11.02 12.38
N LEU A 143 13.64 11.85 12.96
CA LEU A 143 13.84 13.29 13.12
C LEU A 143 12.95 13.82 14.26
N ASP A 144 13.54 14.42 15.30
CA ASP A 144 12.81 15.10 16.38
C ASP A 144 13.00 16.62 16.27
N VAL A 145 11.94 17.32 15.84
CA VAL A 145 11.89 18.79 15.76
C VAL A 145 11.07 19.42 16.89
N THR A 146 10.67 18.66 17.92
CA THR A 146 9.74 19.08 18.98
C THR A 146 10.32 20.13 19.95
N LYS A 147 11.51 20.67 19.67
CA LYS A 147 12.20 21.73 20.41
C LYS A 147 12.51 22.95 19.55
N ASN A 148 12.43 22.82 18.22
CA ASN A 148 12.63 23.89 17.25
C ASN A 148 11.31 24.67 17.05
N LEU A 149 10.84 25.31 18.13
CA LEU A 149 9.50 25.93 18.20
C LEU A 149 9.29 27.10 17.22
N LYS A 150 10.36 27.58 16.58
CA LYS A 150 10.32 28.63 15.55
C LYS A 150 10.31 28.08 14.11
N LEU A 151 10.30 26.76 13.93
CA LEU A 151 10.42 26.13 12.61
C LEU A 151 9.24 26.51 11.71
N THR A 152 9.52 27.26 10.65
CA THR A 152 8.55 27.76 9.66
C THR A 152 8.54 26.94 8.37
N HIS A 153 9.67 26.32 8.01
CA HIS A 153 9.84 25.49 6.82
C HIS A 153 10.56 24.19 7.16
N LEU A 154 10.03 23.05 6.74
CA LEU A 154 10.64 21.73 6.90
C LEU A 154 10.52 20.92 5.61
N TYR A 155 11.60 20.73 4.86
CA TYR A 155 11.61 19.85 3.67
C TYR A 155 12.48 18.61 3.95
N ILE A 156 11.88 17.43 3.83
CA ILE A 156 12.48 16.12 4.11
C ILE A 156 12.14 15.10 3.00
N ASN A 157 11.93 15.59 1.77
CA ASN A 157 11.60 14.77 0.61
C ASN A 157 12.66 13.68 0.39
N ASP A 158 12.27 12.52 -0.14
CA ASP A 158 13.16 11.40 -0.49
C ASP A 158 13.99 10.80 0.67
N THR A 159 13.65 11.11 1.93
CA THR A 159 14.23 10.45 3.12
C THR A 159 13.54 9.10 3.40
N LYS A 160 13.90 8.42 4.50
CA LYS A 160 13.23 7.19 4.97
C LYS A 160 12.62 7.36 6.36
N ILE A 161 12.25 8.59 6.69
CA ILE A 161 11.48 8.93 7.89
C ILE A 161 10.11 8.24 7.82
N PHE A 162 9.78 7.49 8.88
CA PHE A 162 8.53 6.72 9.00
C PHE A 162 7.57 7.28 10.07
N ARG A 163 8.05 8.23 10.89
CA ARG A 163 7.29 8.96 11.91
C ARG A 163 7.83 10.39 12.00
N LEU A 164 6.95 11.37 12.13
CA LEU A 164 7.28 12.77 12.40
C LEU A 164 6.27 13.33 13.41
N ASP A 165 6.73 14.18 14.33
CA ASP A 165 5.88 14.89 15.29
C ASP A 165 6.10 16.39 15.11
N LEU A 166 5.02 17.11 14.79
CA LEU A 166 5.02 18.55 14.47
C LEU A 166 4.11 19.36 15.41
N LEU A 167 3.59 18.74 16.48
CA LEU A 167 2.53 19.32 17.31
C LEU A 167 2.97 20.60 18.05
N GLU A 168 4.24 20.70 18.43
CA GLU A 168 4.80 21.89 19.08
C GLU A 168 5.26 22.95 18.05
N ASN A 169 5.42 22.58 16.77
CA ASN A 169 5.90 23.45 15.68
C ASN A 169 4.78 24.31 15.09
N THR A 170 4.04 25.00 15.96
CA THR A 170 2.86 25.83 15.62
C THR A 170 3.13 27.01 14.68
N GLU A 171 4.40 27.36 14.45
CA GLU A 171 4.84 28.38 13.49
C GLU A 171 5.09 27.85 12.07
N LEU A 172 4.87 26.56 11.81
CA LEU A 172 5.11 25.94 10.49
C LEU A 172 4.16 26.49 9.42
N VAL A 173 4.73 26.98 8.31
CA VAL A 173 4.04 27.58 7.15
C VAL A 173 4.19 26.71 5.89
N SER A 174 5.31 26.00 5.76
CA SER A 174 5.61 25.14 4.62
C SER A 174 6.19 23.79 5.05
N LEU A 175 5.63 22.70 4.53
CA LEU A 175 6.06 21.32 4.77
C LEU A 175 6.18 20.57 3.44
N GLU A 176 7.29 19.88 3.23
CA GLU A 176 7.42 18.90 2.15
C GLU A 176 8.05 17.61 2.67
N CYS A 177 7.33 16.50 2.52
CA CYS A 177 7.78 15.17 2.93
C CYS A 177 7.36 14.07 1.93
N VAL A 178 7.38 14.39 0.63
CA VAL A 178 7.11 13.47 -0.48
C VAL A 178 8.19 12.36 -0.52
N ASN A 179 7.85 11.16 -0.99
CA ASN A 179 8.76 10.00 -1.09
C ASN A 179 9.40 9.52 0.23
N THR A 180 8.91 10.01 1.37
CA THR A 180 9.15 9.43 2.70
C THR A 180 8.33 8.14 2.88
N ILE A 181 8.44 7.49 4.04
CA ILE A 181 7.66 6.28 4.38
C ILE A 181 6.74 6.55 5.59
N LEU A 182 6.23 7.77 5.69
CA LEU A 182 5.28 8.20 6.71
C LEU A 182 3.94 7.47 6.56
N HIS A 183 3.60 6.61 7.51
CA HIS A 183 2.26 6.00 7.59
C HIS A 183 1.20 6.92 8.23
N TYR A 184 1.64 7.89 9.03
CA TYR A 184 0.80 8.81 9.79
C TYR A 184 1.53 10.16 9.95
N LEU A 185 0.78 11.26 9.86
CA LEU A 185 1.29 12.63 10.01
C LEU A 185 0.18 13.52 10.59
N ASP A 186 0.42 14.11 11.77
CA ASP A 186 -0.52 15.03 12.42
C ASP A 186 -0.11 16.48 12.18
N LEU A 187 -0.99 17.25 11.53
CA LEU A 187 -0.77 18.65 11.17
C LEU A 187 -1.70 19.61 11.95
N SER A 188 -2.40 19.11 12.96
CA SER A 188 -3.50 19.81 13.65
C SER A 188 -3.12 21.09 14.39
N SER A 189 -1.91 21.14 14.91
CA SER A 189 -1.38 22.31 15.61
C SER A 189 -0.72 23.31 14.65
N ASN A 190 -0.48 22.91 13.39
CA ASN A 190 0.22 23.69 12.38
C ASN A 190 -0.76 24.56 11.58
N GLN A 191 -1.60 25.32 12.29
CA GLN A 191 -2.71 26.13 11.72
C GLN A 191 -2.25 27.29 10.80
N LYS A 192 -0.94 27.45 10.60
CA LYS A 192 -0.31 28.42 9.69
C LYS A 192 0.18 27.78 8.38
N LEU A 193 0.07 26.45 8.25
CA LEU A 193 0.54 25.69 7.11
C LEU A 193 -0.29 26.05 5.87
N SER A 194 0.35 26.71 4.89
CA SER A 194 -0.27 27.13 3.63
C SER A 194 0.31 26.44 2.40
N HIS A 195 1.44 25.75 2.55
CA HIS A 195 2.05 24.89 1.53
C HIS A 195 2.36 23.53 2.16
N CYS A 196 1.87 22.45 1.56
CA CYS A 196 2.05 21.11 2.07
C CYS A 196 2.16 20.11 0.89
N ARG A 197 3.29 19.39 0.80
CA ARG A 197 3.46 18.23 -0.10
C ARG A 197 3.82 16.99 0.71
N VAL A 198 3.16 15.88 0.42
CA VAL A 198 3.12 14.67 1.26
C VAL A 198 3.12 13.40 0.40
N PRO A 199 3.42 12.21 0.95
CA PRO A 199 3.31 10.95 0.20
C PRO A 199 1.85 10.57 -0.10
N GLU A 200 1.61 10.01 -1.27
CA GLU A 200 0.27 9.58 -1.73
C GLU A 200 -0.31 8.44 -0.87
N ASP A 201 0.55 7.57 -0.32
CA ASP A 201 0.18 6.43 0.56
C ASP A 201 0.02 6.80 2.05
N THR A 202 0.20 8.06 2.45
CA THR A 202 0.10 8.47 3.87
C THR A 202 -1.36 8.60 4.30
N TRP A 203 -1.73 7.92 5.40
CA TRP A 203 -3.09 8.06 5.95
C TRP A 203 -3.25 9.40 6.67
N PHE A 204 -4.07 10.30 6.13
CA PHE A 204 -4.36 11.58 6.76
C PHE A 204 -5.33 11.45 7.94
N GLN A 205 -4.82 11.80 9.12
CA GLN A 205 -5.58 11.99 10.36
C GLN A 205 -5.02 13.23 11.06
N ILE A 206 -5.61 14.38 10.74
CA ILE A 206 -5.40 15.62 11.50
C ILE A 206 -6.20 15.50 12.80
N LEU A 207 -5.53 15.65 13.96
CA LEU A 207 -6.01 15.34 15.31
C LEU A 207 -6.14 13.82 15.60
N ALA A 208 -5.48 13.25 16.61
CA ALA A 208 -4.49 13.83 17.52
C ALA A 208 -3.48 12.78 18.02
N SER A 209 -2.25 12.79 17.49
CA SER A 209 -1.23 11.75 17.68
C SER A 209 -1.66 10.34 17.22
N ASN A 210 -0.75 9.38 17.30
CA ASN A 210 -1.13 8.00 17.63
C ASN A 210 -1.30 7.98 19.19
N PRO A 211 -2.52 8.11 19.76
CA PRO A 211 -2.66 8.63 21.12
C PRO A 211 -1.97 7.78 22.18
N LYS A 212 -1.17 8.43 23.04
CA LYS A 212 -0.39 7.76 24.10
C LYS A 212 -1.23 7.54 25.35
N TYR A 213 -2.13 6.57 25.26
CA TYR A 213 -3.09 6.20 26.29
C TYR A 213 -2.42 5.81 27.61
N TRP A 214 -2.87 6.40 28.71
CA TRP A 214 -2.40 6.07 30.05
C TRP A 214 -3.00 4.74 30.51
N ILE A 215 -2.15 3.85 31.02
CA ILE A 215 -2.60 2.66 31.76
C ILE A 215 -2.70 3.08 33.23
N LEU A 216 -3.88 3.49 33.68
CA LEU A 216 -4.12 4.08 35.00
C LEU A 216 -4.58 3.00 36.01
N PRO A 217 -3.67 2.39 36.81
CA PRO A 217 -4.10 1.58 37.94
C PRO A 217 -4.76 2.48 38.99
N ALA A 218 -5.91 2.06 39.50
CA ALA A 218 -6.46 2.61 40.73
C ALA A 218 -5.56 2.25 41.93
N GLU A 219 -5.63 3.05 43.01
CA GLU A 219 -5.16 2.58 44.31
C GLU A 219 -6.07 1.42 44.76
N THR A 220 -5.46 0.29 45.12
CA THR A 220 -6.17 -0.92 45.55
C THR A 220 -5.79 -1.29 46.97
N GLU A 221 -6.78 -1.49 47.82
CA GLU A 221 -6.57 -2.07 49.15
C GLU A 221 -6.44 -3.61 49.03
N ASN A 222 -5.53 -4.20 49.80
CA ASN A 222 -5.30 -5.65 49.91
C ASN A 222 -4.70 -6.32 48.65
N GLY A 223 -3.96 -5.56 47.85
CA GLY A 223 -3.15 -6.08 46.75
C GLY A 223 -2.59 -4.97 45.85
N THR A 224 -1.77 -5.37 44.87
CA THR A 224 -1.02 -4.46 44.00
C THR A 224 -1.28 -4.72 42.51
N ILE A 225 -1.14 -3.67 41.69
CA ILE A 225 -1.23 -3.74 40.22
C ILE A 225 0.06 -3.17 39.62
N THR A 226 0.69 -3.93 38.73
CA THR A 226 1.86 -3.51 37.95
C THR A 226 1.55 -3.54 36.45
N ARG A 227 2.21 -2.68 35.67
CA ARG A 227 1.93 -2.42 34.24
C ARG A 227 3.23 -2.42 33.43
N SER A 228 3.19 -2.92 32.19
CA SER A 228 4.35 -3.03 31.30
C SER A 228 4.96 -1.67 30.92
N SER A 229 4.11 -0.65 30.77
CA SER A 229 4.48 0.74 30.55
C SER A 229 3.53 1.67 31.31
N ARG A 230 3.87 2.96 31.42
CA ARG A 230 2.97 3.99 31.98
C ARG A 230 1.98 4.56 30.96
N ARG A 231 2.37 4.57 29.68
CA ARG A 231 1.53 4.88 28.52
C ARG A 231 1.82 3.86 27.41
N VAL A 232 0.83 3.56 26.59
CA VAL A 232 0.93 2.69 25.39
C VAL A 232 0.52 3.50 24.17
N GLU A 233 1.14 3.27 23.01
CA GLU A 233 0.71 3.94 21.77
C GLU A 233 -0.58 3.30 21.25
N MET A 234 -1.36 4.03 20.46
CA MET A 234 -2.57 3.46 19.86
C MET A 234 -2.20 2.32 18.89
N LEU A 235 -3.07 1.33 18.80
CA LEU A 235 -2.86 0.03 18.12
C LEU A 235 -1.82 -0.90 18.76
N ASP A 236 -1.00 -0.40 19.67
CA ASP A 236 0.06 -1.15 20.33
C ASP A 236 -0.46 -1.99 21.52
N GLY A 237 0.38 -2.88 22.07
CA GLY A 237 0.00 -3.81 23.14
C GLY A 237 0.59 -3.50 24.52
N TYR A 238 -0.11 -3.89 25.59
CA TYR A 238 0.39 -3.81 26.97
C TYR A 238 -0.02 -5.03 27.81
N TYR A 239 0.65 -5.20 28.95
CA TYR A 239 0.20 -6.14 29.98
C TYR A 239 0.08 -5.49 31.35
N VAL A 240 -0.79 -6.07 32.18
CA VAL A 240 -0.86 -5.84 33.62
C VAL A 240 -0.70 -7.14 34.39
N ARG A 241 -0.10 -7.03 35.58
CA ARG A 241 0.00 -8.09 36.58
C ARG A 241 -0.62 -7.64 37.88
N ILE A 242 -1.50 -8.47 38.42
CA ILE A 242 -2.24 -8.26 39.65
C ILE A 242 -1.66 -9.22 40.70
N THR A 243 -1.40 -8.75 41.91
CA THR A 243 -0.80 -9.56 42.98
C THR A 243 -1.49 -9.23 44.31
N PRO A 244 -2.34 -10.12 44.84
CA PRO A 244 -2.99 -9.95 46.14
C PRO A 244 -1.99 -9.85 47.30
N ASP A 245 -2.42 -9.20 48.39
CA ASP A 245 -1.72 -9.27 49.68
C ASP A 245 -2.01 -10.60 50.40
N GLU A 246 -1.20 -10.94 51.40
CA GLU A 246 -1.31 -12.21 52.13
C GLU A 246 -2.69 -12.37 52.82
N GLY A 247 -3.40 -13.47 52.50
CA GLY A 247 -4.76 -13.74 53.00
C GLY A 247 -5.88 -13.15 52.14
N TYR A 248 -5.58 -12.59 50.97
CA TYR A 248 -6.54 -12.13 49.97
C TYR A 248 -6.31 -12.82 48.63
N ALA A 249 -7.35 -12.84 47.79
CA ALA A 249 -7.25 -13.29 46.41
C ALA A 249 -8.05 -12.37 45.48
N ILE A 250 -7.79 -12.49 44.17
CA ILE A 250 -8.44 -11.69 43.13
C ILE A 250 -9.90 -12.13 43.04
N LYS A 251 -10.84 -11.21 43.28
CA LYS A 251 -12.27 -11.47 43.05
C LYS A 251 -12.66 -11.13 41.62
N GLU A 252 -12.22 -9.98 41.13
CA GLU A 252 -12.52 -9.52 39.78
C GLU A 252 -11.59 -8.39 39.34
N VAL A 253 -11.03 -8.46 38.12
CA VAL A 253 -10.25 -7.39 37.50
C VAL A 253 -11.07 -6.70 36.43
N PHE A 254 -11.13 -5.37 36.53
CA PHE A 254 -11.78 -4.50 35.55
C PHE A 254 -10.74 -3.70 34.77
N ILE A 255 -10.95 -3.60 33.45
CA ILE A 255 -10.29 -2.62 32.58
C ILE A 255 -11.40 -1.83 31.88
N ASN A 256 -11.48 -0.52 32.10
CA ASN A 256 -12.56 0.35 31.61
C ASN A 256 -13.96 -0.19 31.93
N ASN A 257 -14.15 -0.67 33.16
CA ASN A 257 -15.38 -1.33 33.67
C ASN A 257 -15.80 -2.63 32.96
N VAL A 258 -15.06 -3.11 31.96
CA VAL A 258 -15.20 -4.48 31.43
C VAL A 258 -14.49 -5.44 32.39
N SER A 259 -15.17 -6.51 32.81
CA SER A 259 -14.60 -7.55 33.65
C SER A 259 -13.73 -8.52 32.85
N TYR A 260 -12.63 -8.98 33.45
CA TYR A 260 -11.72 -9.98 32.92
C TYR A 260 -11.67 -11.25 33.77
N GLY A 261 -12.48 -11.32 34.85
CA GLY A 261 -12.47 -12.37 35.85
C GLY A 261 -11.36 -12.20 36.90
N ASP A 262 -10.95 -13.32 37.50
CA ASP A 262 -9.98 -13.47 38.60
C ASP A 262 -8.50 -13.50 38.16
N LYS A 263 -8.20 -13.00 36.95
CA LYS A 263 -6.88 -13.17 36.29
C LYS A 263 -5.76 -12.37 36.95
N ASP A 264 -4.63 -13.04 37.18
CA ASP A 264 -3.38 -12.46 37.67
C ASP A 264 -2.56 -11.76 36.55
N TYR A 265 -2.69 -12.22 35.31
CA TYR A 265 -2.05 -11.62 34.13
C TYR A 265 -3.08 -11.34 33.02
N ILE A 266 -3.07 -10.12 32.51
CA ILE A 266 -3.87 -9.72 31.35
C ILE A 266 -2.94 -9.05 30.33
N TYR A 267 -2.92 -9.58 29.11
CA TYR A 267 -2.38 -8.89 27.94
C TYR A 267 -3.52 -8.33 27.10
N LYS A 268 -3.37 -7.09 26.66
CA LYS A 268 -4.22 -6.41 25.68
C LYS A 268 -3.33 -6.05 24.48
N GLY A 269 -3.72 -6.49 23.28
CA GLY A 269 -3.26 -5.82 22.05
C GLY A 269 -4.05 -4.53 21.81
N ARG A 270 -3.93 -3.95 20.61
CA ARG A 270 -4.72 -2.83 20.04
C ARG A 270 -5.47 -2.00 21.07
N VAL A 271 -4.79 -1.00 21.62
CA VAL A 271 -5.38 -0.02 22.55
C VAL A 271 -5.89 1.22 21.80
N GLU A 272 -7.07 1.69 22.18
CA GLU A 272 -7.83 2.76 21.51
C GLU A 272 -8.49 3.73 22.54
N SER A 273 -8.06 3.69 23.81
CA SER A 273 -8.56 4.57 24.88
C SER A 273 -7.64 4.49 26.12
N ASP A 274 -7.67 5.50 27.00
CA ASP A 274 -7.06 5.42 28.33
C ASP A 274 -7.58 4.18 29.07
N GLN A 275 -6.70 3.46 29.76
CA GLN A 275 -6.99 2.14 30.34
C GLN A 275 -7.01 2.23 31.87
N HIS A 276 -8.19 2.46 32.44
CA HIS A 276 -8.42 2.43 33.88
C HIS A 276 -8.49 0.98 34.38
N VAL A 277 -7.48 0.57 35.17
CA VAL A 277 -7.34 -0.80 35.68
C VAL A 277 -7.65 -0.84 37.17
N ARG A 278 -8.62 -1.65 37.58
CA ARG A 278 -9.06 -1.79 38.98
C ARG A 278 -9.29 -3.26 39.32
N ALA A 279 -8.55 -3.78 40.29
CA ALA A 279 -8.83 -5.09 40.87
C ALA A 279 -9.75 -4.92 42.10
N ILE A 280 -10.70 -5.83 42.25
CA ILE A 280 -11.37 -6.12 43.52
C ILE A 280 -10.63 -7.30 44.15
N PHE A 281 -10.02 -7.07 45.30
CA PHE A 281 -9.54 -8.13 46.18
C PHE A 281 -10.62 -8.46 47.21
N SER A 282 -10.63 -9.70 47.66
CA SER A 282 -11.59 -10.20 48.66
C SER A 282 -10.85 -11.17 49.56
N LYS A 283 -11.19 -11.20 50.85
CA LYS A 283 -10.45 -12.02 51.81
C LYS A 283 -10.67 -13.49 51.50
N GLU A 284 -9.60 -14.25 51.56
CA GLU A 284 -9.59 -15.68 51.26
C GLU A 284 -9.72 -16.50 52.55
N HIS A 285 -10.73 -17.36 52.59
CA HIS A 285 -11.03 -18.27 53.69
C HIS A 285 -10.78 -19.70 53.25
N ASN A 286 -10.10 -20.47 54.08
CA ASN A 286 -9.83 -21.89 53.83
C ASN A 286 -11.07 -22.72 54.21
N VAL A 287 -11.42 -23.66 53.35
CA VAL A 287 -12.44 -24.68 53.59
C VAL A 287 -11.71 -25.97 53.91
N ILE A 288 -11.64 -26.29 55.20
CA ILE A 288 -10.93 -27.43 55.75
C ILE A 288 -11.91 -28.59 55.85
N VAL A 289 -11.73 -29.61 55.02
CA VAL A 289 -12.42 -30.88 55.15
C VAL A 289 -11.64 -31.75 56.14
N GLU A 290 -12.29 -32.21 57.21
CA GLU A 290 -11.75 -33.25 58.08
C GLU A 290 -12.18 -34.65 57.57
N GLU A 291 -11.42 -35.69 57.93
CA GLU A 291 -11.70 -37.06 57.45
C GLU A 291 -13.08 -37.56 57.89
N ALA A 292 -13.79 -38.25 56.99
CA ALA A 292 -15.13 -38.80 57.23
C ALA A 292 -15.19 -40.28 56.85
N ASP A 293 -15.82 -41.09 57.72
CA ASP A 293 -16.00 -42.52 57.50
C ASP A 293 -17.27 -42.81 56.67
N ASN A 294 -17.18 -43.73 55.70
CA ASN A 294 -18.27 -44.25 54.85
C ASN A 294 -18.81 -43.27 53.76
N GLY A 295 -17.98 -42.34 53.31
CA GLY A 295 -18.22 -41.50 52.13
C GLY A 295 -17.19 -40.38 51.99
N THR A 296 -17.20 -39.68 50.85
CA THR A 296 -16.32 -38.54 50.60
C THR A 296 -17.03 -37.20 50.86
N ILE A 297 -16.22 -36.20 51.22
CA ILE A 297 -16.63 -34.79 51.26
C ILE A 297 -15.78 -34.06 50.21
N GLU A 298 -16.43 -33.54 49.19
CA GLU A 298 -15.84 -32.71 48.16
C GLU A 298 -16.36 -31.28 48.30
N VAL A 299 -15.47 -30.31 48.30
CA VAL A 299 -15.83 -28.88 48.40
C VAL A 299 -15.54 -28.20 47.08
N SER A 300 -16.56 -27.55 46.52
CA SER A 300 -16.50 -26.83 45.24
C SER A 300 -15.30 -25.89 45.10
N LYS A 301 -14.85 -25.31 46.21
CA LYS A 301 -13.49 -24.77 46.37
C LYS A 301 -12.95 -25.11 47.77
N ASN A 302 -11.66 -25.39 47.88
CA ASN A 302 -10.95 -25.52 49.16
C ASN A 302 -10.52 -24.16 49.75
N LYS A 303 -10.69 -23.08 49.00
CA LYS A 303 -10.48 -21.67 49.35
C LYS A 303 -11.60 -20.84 48.71
N VAL A 304 -12.23 -19.95 49.47
CA VAL A 304 -13.33 -19.09 48.98
C VAL A 304 -13.13 -17.65 49.40
N LEU A 305 -13.69 -16.73 48.61
CA LEU A 305 -13.64 -15.29 48.86
C LEU A 305 -14.79 -14.84 49.77
N ASP A 306 -14.66 -13.68 50.43
CA ASP A 306 -15.78 -13.09 51.21
C ASP A 306 -17.09 -13.06 50.40
N ASN A 307 -18.15 -13.56 51.04
CA ASN A 307 -19.50 -13.72 50.50
C ASN A 307 -19.62 -14.70 49.31
N GLU A 308 -18.60 -15.51 49.02
CA GLU A 308 -18.78 -16.66 48.13
C GLU A 308 -19.51 -17.81 48.81
N ASN A 309 -20.04 -18.68 47.96
CA ASN A 309 -20.84 -19.83 48.30
C ASN A 309 -19.99 -21.10 48.21
N VAL A 310 -19.84 -21.84 49.30
CA VAL A 310 -19.23 -23.19 49.26
C VAL A 310 -20.35 -24.20 49.08
N VAL A 311 -20.48 -24.77 47.89
CA VAL A 311 -21.17 -26.05 47.75
C VAL A 311 -20.26 -27.12 48.33
N VAL A 312 -20.62 -27.65 49.50
CA VAL A 312 -20.12 -28.92 50.02
C VAL A 312 -20.95 -30.01 49.37
N ILE A 313 -20.34 -30.87 48.56
CA ILE A 313 -20.92 -32.12 48.07
C ILE A 313 -20.44 -33.24 48.99
N VAL A 314 -21.37 -34.07 49.44
CA VAL A 314 -21.09 -35.19 50.33
C VAL A 314 -21.63 -36.45 49.69
N THR A 315 -20.72 -37.23 49.14
CA THR A 315 -21.00 -38.44 48.38
C THR A 315 -20.84 -39.63 49.31
N PRO A 316 -21.93 -40.30 49.73
CA PRO A 316 -21.83 -41.53 50.50
C PRO A 316 -21.16 -42.63 49.69
N ASP A 317 -20.51 -43.57 50.38
CA ASP A 317 -20.12 -44.83 49.76
C ASP A 317 -21.35 -45.61 49.25
N ALA A 318 -21.14 -46.58 48.36
CA ALA A 318 -22.24 -47.36 47.79
C ALA A 318 -23.03 -48.11 48.88
N GLY A 319 -24.33 -47.81 48.99
CA GLY A 319 -25.18 -48.29 50.08
C GLY A 319 -25.33 -47.29 51.24
N TYR A 320 -24.71 -46.12 51.18
CA TYR A 320 -24.85 -45.08 52.20
C TYR A 320 -25.66 -43.85 51.72
N ALA A 321 -25.86 -42.89 52.62
CA ALA A 321 -26.66 -41.68 52.49
C ALA A 321 -26.16 -40.63 53.46
N VAL A 322 -26.43 -39.34 53.29
CA VAL A 322 -25.99 -38.35 54.29
C VAL A 322 -27.02 -38.23 55.43
N GLU A 323 -26.67 -38.69 56.63
CA GLU A 323 -27.45 -38.48 57.85
C GLU A 323 -27.41 -37.00 58.23
N LYS A 324 -26.24 -36.35 58.14
CA LYS A 324 -26.06 -34.90 58.32
C LYS A 324 -24.71 -34.41 57.80
N ILE A 325 -24.69 -33.17 57.33
CA ILE A 325 -23.47 -32.35 57.20
C ILE A 325 -23.30 -31.53 58.48
N LEU A 326 -22.04 -31.31 58.89
CA LEU A 326 -21.61 -30.48 60.01
C LEU A 326 -20.69 -29.38 59.47
N VAL A 327 -20.99 -28.11 59.81
CA VAL A 327 -20.23 -26.93 59.40
C VAL A 327 -19.84 -26.15 60.65
N ASN A 328 -18.54 -25.94 60.88
CA ASN A 328 -17.98 -25.39 62.13
C ASN A 328 -18.52 -26.12 63.40
N GLY A 329 -18.88 -27.40 63.25
CA GLY A 329 -19.47 -28.25 64.30
C GLY A 329 -20.99 -28.19 64.43
N GLU A 330 -21.69 -27.29 63.74
CA GLU A 330 -23.15 -27.21 63.76
C GLU A 330 -23.80 -28.03 62.63
N SER A 331 -24.88 -28.75 62.96
CA SER A 331 -25.52 -29.70 62.04
C SER A 331 -26.53 -29.01 61.13
N VAL A 332 -26.21 -28.96 59.83
CA VAL A 332 -27.07 -28.33 58.80
C VAL A 332 -28.10 -29.28 58.19
N GLY A 333 -28.16 -30.52 58.68
CA GLY A 333 -29.18 -31.53 58.36
C GLY A 333 -28.77 -32.54 57.27
N SER A 334 -29.64 -33.53 57.05
CA SER A 334 -29.48 -34.63 56.09
C SER A 334 -29.49 -34.12 54.64
N LYS A 335 -28.31 -33.87 54.09
CA LYS A 335 -28.11 -33.19 52.81
C LYS A 335 -26.93 -33.81 52.05
N TYR A 336 -27.13 -34.11 50.77
CA TYR A 336 -26.06 -34.59 49.87
C TYR A 336 -25.25 -33.45 49.24
N ALA A 337 -25.85 -32.26 49.16
CA ALA A 337 -25.15 -31.02 48.92
C ALA A 337 -25.65 -29.97 49.93
N TYR A 338 -24.73 -29.20 50.51
CA TYR A 338 -25.08 -28.01 51.27
C TYR A 338 -24.31 -26.81 50.75
N ASN A 339 -25.07 -25.78 50.38
CA ASN A 339 -24.53 -24.46 50.06
C ASN A 339 -24.30 -23.69 51.37
N ILE A 340 -23.04 -23.50 51.75
CA ILE A 340 -22.66 -22.56 52.81
C ILE A 340 -22.69 -21.18 52.17
N GLU A 341 -23.78 -20.45 52.41
CA GLU A 341 -24.02 -19.17 51.76
C GLU A 341 -23.27 -18.03 52.45
N ASN A 342 -22.65 -17.18 51.63
CA ASN A 342 -21.93 -15.97 52.05
C ASN A 342 -20.84 -16.25 53.11
N VAL A 343 -19.81 -17.04 52.77
CA VAL A 343 -18.70 -17.35 53.69
C VAL A 343 -17.91 -16.09 54.05
N LEU A 344 -17.65 -15.89 55.35
CA LEU A 344 -16.94 -14.73 55.93
C LEU A 344 -15.84 -15.12 56.93
N GLU A 345 -15.63 -16.42 57.16
CA GLU A 345 -14.57 -16.99 57.99
C GLU A 345 -14.18 -18.39 57.48
N ASN A 346 -13.02 -18.90 57.89
CA ASN A 346 -12.61 -20.29 57.59
C ASN A 346 -13.71 -21.29 57.99
N GLN A 347 -13.99 -22.26 57.13
CA GLN A 347 -15.02 -23.28 57.37
C GLN A 347 -14.37 -24.63 57.63
N ILE A 348 -14.83 -25.36 58.65
CA ILE A 348 -14.42 -26.73 58.98
C ILE A 348 -15.61 -27.65 58.72
N ILE A 349 -15.43 -28.65 57.86
CA ILE A 349 -16.49 -29.48 57.30
C ILE A 349 -16.31 -30.94 57.72
N THR A 350 -17.37 -31.52 58.28
CA THR A 350 -17.51 -32.97 58.52
C THR A 350 -18.88 -33.48 58.06
N ALA A 351 -19.02 -34.79 57.91
CA ALA A 351 -20.27 -35.43 57.52
C ALA A 351 -20.49 -36.75 58.28
N VAL A 352 -21.74 -37.19 58.36
CA VAL A 352 -22.17 -38.44 58.99
C VAL A 352 -23.19 -39.13 58.09
N PHE A 353 -23.15 -40.46 57.99
CA PHE A 353 -23.86 -41.23 56.97
C PHE A 353 -24.87 -42.28 57.51
N VAL A 354 -25.92 -42.56 56.71
CA VAL A 354 -27.00 -43.57 56.83
C VAL A 354 -27.16 -44.31 55.46
N GLU A 355 -28.32 -44.76 54.93
CA GLU A 355 -28.45 -45.67 53.74
C GLU A 355 -29.73 -45.44 52.84
N ILE A 356 -29.64 -44.97 51.54
CA ILE A 356 -30.77 -44.37 50.69
C ILE A 356 -30.57 -44.41 49.11
N PRO A 357 -31.60 -44.19 48.21
CA PRO A 357 -31.55 -43.99 46.71
C PRO A 357 -32.02 -42.60 46.06
N ALA A 358 -31.59 -42.09 44.83
CA ALA A 358 -31.93 -40.71 44.22
C ALA A 358 -31.68 -40.35 42.66
N PRO A 359 -32.40 -39.37 41.99
CA PRO A 359 -32.10 -38.60 40.67
C PRO A 359 -32.51 -37.03 40.64
N ALA A 360 -32.65 -36.10 39.61
CA ALA A 360 -32.69 -35.91 38.09
C ALA A 360 -32.49 -34.38 37.55
N GLU A 361 -32.68 -33.98 36.24
CA GLU A 361 -32.09 -32.78 35.47
C GLU A 361 -32.93 -31.93 34.38
N THR A 362 -32.61 -30.64 33.92
CA THR A 362 -33.12 -29.85 32.68
C THR A 362 -32.53 -28.39 32.31
N PHE A 363 -32.82 -27.70 31.13
CA PHE A 363 -32.32 -26.32 30.63
C PHE A 363 -33.23 -25.34 29.74
N ASP A 364 -32.86 -24.04 29.52
CA ASP A 364 -33.61 -22.92 28.80
C ASP A 364 -32.83 -21.99 27.79
N ILE A 365 -33.52 -21.11 27.01
CA ILE A 365 -32.95 -20.01 26.14
C ILE A 365 -33.81 -18.72 26.17
N ALA A 366 -33.20 -17.52 26.18
CA ALA A 366 -33.88 -16.21 26.11
C ALA A 366 -33.35 -15.25 25.01
N VAL A 367 -34.22 -14.35 24.53
CA VAL A 367 -33.89 -13.25 23.61
C VAL A 367 -34.34 -11.90 24.19
N VAL A 368 -33.67 -10.82 23.78
CA VAL A 368 -33.93 -9.45 24.23
C VAL A 368 -34.23 -8.56 23.02
N ASP A 369 -35.46 -8.09 22.92
CA ASP A 369 -35.88 -7.10 21.93
C ASP A 369 -35.25 -5.72 22.18
N SER A 370 -35.17 -4.90 21.12
CA SER A 370 -34.71 -3.51 21.19
C SER A 370 -35.70 -2.57 20.51
N ASP A 371 -35.67 -1.29 20.86
CA ASP A 371 -36.57 -0.28 20.25
C ASP A 371 -36.39 -0.12 18.73
N ASN A 372 -35.22 -0.53 18.19
CA ASN A 372 -34.82 -0.32 16.79
C ASN A 372 -34.67 -1.62 15.97
N GLY A 373 -35.03 -2.78 16.53
CA GLY A 373 -35.00 -4.06 15.82
C GLY A 373 -35.29 -5.27 16.71
N VAL A 374 -35.73 -6.36 16.07
CA VAL A 374 -36.31 -7.55 16.70
C VAL A 374 -35.33 -8.73 16.66
N VAL A 375 -35.32 -9.54 17.72
CA VAL A 375 -34.50 -10.76 17.84
C VAL A 375 -35.40 -11.95 18.16
N THR A 376 -35.37 -13.01 17.35
CA THR A 376 -36.21 -14.20 17.55
C THR A 376 -35.39 -15.48 17.62
N SER A 377 -35.66 -16.34 18.61
CA SER A 377 -35.15 -17.71 18.68
C SER A 377 -36.17 -18.70 18.11
N ASN A 378 -35.71 -19.83 17.56
CA ASN A 378 -36.57 -20.93 17.16
C ASN A 378 -36.97 -21.88 18.31
N LYS A 379 -36.38 -21.74 19.51
CA LYS A 379 -36.64 -22.55 20.72
C LYS A 379 -36.51 -21.71 22.00
N GLU A 380 -37.38 -21.98 22.97
CA GLU A 380 -37.35 -21.39 24.32
C GLU A 380 -36.74 -22.36 25.37
N ASN A 381 -36.83 -23.67 25.13
CA ASN A 381 -36.24 -24.73 25.94
C ASN A 381 -35.57 -25.79 25.05
N VAL A 382 -34.53 -26.43 25.59
CA VAL A 382 -33.72 -27.44 24.89
C VAL A 382 -33.30 -28.56 25.85
N GLN A 383 -33.00 -29.74 25.31
CA GLN A 383 -32.26 -30.76 26.04
C GLN A 383 -30.76 -30.41 26.10
N LYS A 384 -30.00 -31.13 26.94
CA LYS A 384 -28.54 -31.09 26.86
C LYS A 384 -28.09 -31.56 25.47
N GLU A 385 -27.06 -30.92 24.91
CA GLU A 385 -26.49 -31.25 23.58
C GLU A 385 -27.49 -31.02 22.42
N GLU A 386 -28.30 -29.96 22.49
CA GLU A 386 -29.26 -29.58 21.43
C GLU A 386 -29.05 -28.12 20.94
N ASP A 387 -29.21 -27.90 19.64
CA ASP A 387 -28.98 -26.60 18.96
C ASP A 387 -30.23 -25.70 18.89
N ALA A 388 -30.02 -24.37 18.81
CA ALA A 388 -31.03 -23.37 18.53
C ALA A 388 -30.54 -22.28 17.55
N ALA A 389 -31.45 -21.72 16.75
CA ALA A 389 -31.15 -20.71 15.75
C ALA A 389 -31.86 -19.38 16.07
N ILE A 390 -31.14 -18.28 15.84
CA ILE A 390 -31.55 -16.91 16.11
C ILE A 390 -31.60 -16.12 14.80
N THR A 391 -32.64 -15.31 14.60
CA THR A 391 -32.75 -14.33 13.51
C THR A 391 -32.88 -12.92 14.07
N ILE A 392 -32.17 -11.97 13.45
CA ILE A 392 -32.04 -10.57 13.86
C ILE A 392 -32.52 -9.70 12.69
N THR A 393 -33.54 -8.86 12.93
CA THR A 393 -34.18 -8.03 11.90
C THR A 393 -34.22 -6.56 12.35
N PRO A 394 -33.54 -5.63 11.64
CA PRO A 394 -33.63 -4.20 11.96
C PRO A 394 -35.00 -3.62 11.60
N ASN A 395 -35.39 -2.54 12.27
CA ASN A 395 -36.53 -1.72 11.86
C ASN A 395 -36.18 -0.89 10.60
N GLU A 396 -37.21 -0.41 9.88
CA GLU A 396 -37.03 0.44 8.70
C GLU A 396 -36.23 1.70 9.03
N GLY A 397 -35.16 1.97 8.27
CA GLY A 397 -34.22 3.07 8.52
C GLY A 397 -33.05 2.75 9.47
N TYR A 398 -32.94 1.51 9.97
CA TYR A 398 -31.83 1.07 10.83
C TYR A 398 -31.05 -0.08 10.18
N SER A 399 -29.77 -0.20 10.57
CA SER A 399 -28.87 -1.29 10.23
C SER A 399 -28.36 -2.00 11.49
N ILE A 400 -27.99 -3.27 11.37
CA ILE A 400 -27.41 -4.05 12.47
C ILE A 400 -25.98 -3.54 12.70
N LYS A 401 -25.68 -3.06 13.90
CA LYS A 401 -24.33 -2.62 14.30
C LYS A 401 -23.55 -3.74 15.00
N ASP A 402 -24.24 -4.58 15.79
CA ASP A 402 -23.67 -5.79 16.39
C ASP A 402 -24.78 -6.76 16.85
N VAL A 403 -24.41 -8.00 17.18
CA VAL A 403 -25.24 -8.98 17.90
C VAL A 403 -24.45 -9.53 19.06
N LEU A 404 -25.06 -9.58 20.25
CA LEU A 404 -24.44 -10.06 21.48
C LEU A 404 -25.07 -11.37 21.94
N VAL A 405 -24.24 -12.38 22.21
CA VAL A 405 -24.64 -13.67 22.81
C VAL A 405 -23.95 -13.80 24.16
N ASN A 406 -24.70 -13.94 25.24
CA ASN A 406 -24.20 -13.88 26.63
C ASN A 406 -23.26 -12.67 26.87
N ASN A 407 -23.67 -11.49 26.37
CA ASN A 407 -22.92 -10.23 26.40
C ASN A 407 -21.56 -10.23 25.67
N LYS A 408 -21.37 -11.14 24.69
CA LYS A 408 -20.20 -11.18 23.81
C LYS A 408 -20.61 -10.96 22.36
N SER A 409 -19.93 -10.04 21.67
CA SER A 409 -20.11 -9.78 20.24
C SER A 409 -19.90 -11.04 19.38
N VAL A 410 -20.80 -11.23 18.41
CA VAL A 410 -20.67 -12.17 17.28
C VAL A 410 -20.69 -11.44 15.92
N GLY A 411 -20.69 -10.10 15.92
CA GLY A 411 -20.68 -9.24 14.75
C GLY A 411 -22.07 -8.85 14.24
N ALA A 412 -22.09 -7.94 13.26
CA ALA A 412 -23.30 -7.47 12.58
C ALA A 412 -23.90 -8.56 11.65
N VAL A 413 -24.52 -9.60 12.24
CA VAL A 413 -25.11 -10.73 11.52
C VAL A 413 -26.63 -10.74 11.60
N SER A 414 -27.32 -11.08 10.50
CA SER A 414 -28.78 -11.20 10.49
C SER A 414 -29.28 -12.55 11.03
N ASN A 415 -28.40 -13.54 11.18
CA ASN A 415 -28.71 -14.86 11.73
C ASN A 415 -27.52 -15.41 12.50
N TYR A 416 -27.78 -16.20 13.54
CA TYR A 416 -26.76 -16.87 14.37
C TYR A 416 -27.28 -18.24 14.88
N THR A 417 -26.38 -19.18 15.17
CA THR A 417 -26.73 -20.49 15.74
C THR A 417 -25.96 -20.72 17.03
N ILE A 418 -26.68 -21.13 18.07
CA ILE A 418 -26.12 -21.65 19.32
C ILE A 418 -26.18 -23.17 19.24
N SER A 419 -25.03 -23.83 19.33
CA SER A 419 -24.92 -25.29 19.25
C SER A 419 -24.53 -25.93 20.58
N ASP A 420 -24.79 -27.23 20.71
CA ASP A 420 -24.37 -28.07 21.85
C ASP A 420 -24.75 -27.48 23.23
N ILE A 421 -26.03 -27.14 23.44
CA ILE A 421 -26.43 -26.37 24.62
C ILE A 421 -26.31 -27.19 25.92
N GLU A 422 -25.45 -26.72 26.83
CA GLU A 422 -25.22 -27.28 28.18
C GLU A 422 -25.65 -26.33 29.33
N MET A 423 -26.16 -25.14 29.01
CA MET A 423 -26.58 -24.12 29.99
C MET A 423 -27.49 -23.07 29.33
N ASN A 424 -28.08 -22.17 30.13
CA ASN A 424 -28.98 -21.15 29.60
C ASN A 424 -28.25 -20.03 28.84
N TYR A 425 -28.90 -19.49 27.79
CA TYR A 425 -28.36 -18.44 26.91
C TYR A 425 -29.27 -17.19 26.84
N ILE A 426 -28.66 -16.03 26.57
CA ILE A 426 -29.32 -14.73 26.32
C ILE A 426 -28.74 -14.11 25.04
N VAL A 427 -29.59 -13.59 24.15
CA VAL A 427 -29.16 -12.94 22.89
C VAL A 427 -29.85 -11.59 22.67
N SER A 428 -29.11 -10.57 22.21
CA SER A 428 -29.61 -9.22 21.95
C SER A 428 -28.97 -8.59 20.70
N GLY A 429 -29.74 -7.82 19.91
CA GLY A 429 -29.25 -7.07 18.75
C GLY A 429 -28.96 -5.61 19.09
N VAL A 430 -27.96 -5.02 18.42
CA VAL A 430 -27.61 -3.59 18.50
C VAL A 430 -27.82 -2.96 17.13
N PHE A 431 -28.57 -1.86 17.09
CA PHE A 431 -29.03 -1.23 15.84
C PHE A 431 -28.81 0.29 15.85
N ALA A 432 -28.42 0.85 14.72
CA ALA A 432 -28.20 2.29 14.54
C ALA A 432 -28.58 2.71 13.11
N LYS A 433 -28.86 4.00 12.88
CA LYS A 433 -29.00 4.53 11.50
C LYS A 433 -27.63 4.66 10.84
N GLU A 434 -27.59 4.52 9.53
CA GLU A 434 -26.45 4.93 8.70
C GLU A 434 -26.82 6.21 7.95
N TYR A 435 -25.84 7.10 7.75
CA TYR A 435 -25.92 8.26 6.87
C TYR A 435 -24.83 8.17 5.79
N VAL A 436 -25.12 8.71 4.60
CA VAL A 436 -24.25 8.65 3.42
C VAL A 436 -23.43 9.94 3.29
N ALA A 437 -22.18 9.80 2.86
CA ALA A 437 -21.30 10.92 2.49
C ALA A 437 -21.05 10.89 0.98
N GLU A 438 -21.42 11.97 0.29
CA GLU A 438 -21.22 12.13 -1.16
C GLU A 438 -20.30 13.31 -1.44
N VAL A 439 -19.22 13.05 -2.19
CA VAL A 439 -18.27 14.06 -2.68
C VAL A 439 -18.68 14.43 -4.11
N GLU A 440 -18.95 15.71 -4.35
CA GLU A 440 -19.27 16.20 -5.70
C GLU A 440 -18.04 16.16 -6.61
N GLU A 441 -18.25 16.00 -7.93
CA GLU A 441 -17.15 15.99 -8.90
C GLU A 441 -16.33 17.29 -8.83
N THR A 442 -15.01 17.14 -8.70
CA THR A 442 -14.06 18.23 -8.58
C THR A 442 -13.07 18.24 -9.74
N VAL A 443 -12.51 19.41 -10.03
CA VAL A 443 -11.44 19.64 -11.01
C VAL A 443 -10.28 20.35 -10.35
N ASN A 444 -9.06 20.10 -10.85
CA ASN A 444 -7.80 20.69 -10.38
C ASN A 444 -7.39 20.29 -8.95
N GLY A 445 -7.79 19.09 -8.53
CA GLY A 445 -7.38 18.41 -7.31
C GLY A 445 -8.27 17.20 -7.03
N SER A 446 -7.83 16.34 -6.12
CA SER A 446 -8.59 15.17 -5.64
C SER A 446 -9.12 15.38 -4.23
N VAL A 447 -10.22 14.69 -3.92
CA VAL A 447 -10.87 14.70 -2.62
C VAL A 447 -11.21 13.27 -2.23
N THR A 448 -10.89 12.87 -1.00
CA THR A 448 -11.18 11.55 -0.46
C THR A 448 -11.89 11.66 0.89
N ILE A 449 -12.63 10.61 1.25
CA ILE A 449 -13.29 10.47 2.55
C ILE A 449 -12.93 9.12 3.17
N ASN A 450 -12.90 9.04 4.50
CA ASN A 450 -12.59 7.81 5.24
C ASN A 450 -13.57 6.68 4.95
N GLU A 451 -14.88 6.96 5.02
CA GLU A 451 -15.96 6.00 4.77
C GLU A 451 -17.12 6.73 4.08
N ASN A 452 -17.76 6.10 3.10
CA ASN A 452 -18.90 6.67 2.37
C ASN A 452 -20.25 6.46 3.08
N LYS A 453 -20.24 5.72 4.19
CA LYS A 453 -21.34 5.51 5.12
C LYS A 453 -20.78 5.51 6.53
N VAL A 454 -21.44 6.19 7.45
CA VAL A 454 -21.11 6.19 8.89
C VAL A 454 -22.38 6.01 9.70
N PHE A 455 -22.29 5.50 10.93
CA PHE A 455 -23.46 5.45 11.80
C PHE A 455 -23.76 6.83 12.43
N GLU A 456 -25.01 7.03 12.84
CA GLU A 456 -25.45 8.22 13.55
C GLU A 456 -24.55 8.57 14.75
N GLY A 457 -23.92 9.75 14.70
CA GLY A 457 -22.97 10.25 15.70
C GLY A 457 -21.49 9.93 15.44
N GLU A 458 -21.13 9.25 14.36
CA GLU A 458 -19.73 9.08 13.92
C GLU A 458 -19.25 10.25 13.04
N ASN A 459 -17.96 10.26 12.67
CA ASN A 459 -17.33 11.39 11.98
C ASN A 459 -16.91 11.01 10.55
N ILE A 460 -16.99 11.98 9.63
CA ILE A 460 -16.40 11.89 8.29
C ILE A 460 -15.16 12.78 8.24
N ILE A 461 -14.04 12.24 7.75
CA ILE A 461 -12.80 12.98 7.49
C ILE A 461 -12.71 13.21 5.99
N VAL A 462 -12.79 14.47 5.56
CA VAL A 462 -12.53 14.91 4.18
C VAL A 462 -11.04 15.23 4.07
N THR A 463 -10.35 14.62 3.11
CA THR A 463 -8.96 14.96 2.75
C THR A 463 -8.94 15.56 1.34
N VAL A 464 -8.13 16.59 1.13
CA VAL A 464 -8.11 17.40 -0.10
C VAL A 464 -6.67 17.59 -0.57
N ASN A 465 -6.37 17.14 -1.78
CA ASN A 465 -5.05 17.25 -2.40
C ASN A 465 -5.16 18.04 -3.72
N PRO A 466 -4.70 19.31 -3.78
CA PRO A 466 -4.66 20.08 -5.02
C PRO A 466 -3.82 19.42 -6.12
N ASP A 467 -4.17 19.67 -7.38
CA ASP A 467 -3.26 19.42 -8.50
C ASP A 467 -2.09 20.42 -8.46
N GLU A 468 -0.97 20.07 -9.11
CA GLU A 468 0.18 20.98 -9.23
C GLU A 468 -0.23 22.34 -9.84
N GLY A 469 0.25 23.43 -9.23
CA GLY A 469 -0.13 24.81 -9.56
C GLY A 469 -1.45 25.32 -8.99
N TYR A 470 -2.23 24.47 -8.30
CA TYR A 470 -3.49 24.87 -7.68
C TYR A 470 -3.41 24.84 -6.15
N ILE A 471 -4.24 25.65 -5.51
CA ILE A 471 -4.43 25.71 -4.06
C ILE A 471 -5.93 25.72 -3.73
N ILE A 472 -6.27 25.26 -2.52
CA ILE A 472 -7.66 25.21 -2.06
C ILE A 472 -8.19 26.64 -1.93
N GLU A 473 -9.32 26.92 -2.57
CA GLU A 473 -10.09 28.16 -2.37
C GLU A 473 -11.00 28.03 -1.15
N ASP A 474 -11.80 26.96 -1.11
CA ASP A 474 -12.86 26.73 -0.12
C ASP A 474 -13.34 25.26 -0.16
N ILE A 475 -13.61 24.68 1.01
CA ILE A 475 -14.35 23.42 1.18
C ILE A 475 -15.76 23.79 1.65
N LEU A 476 -16.78 23.15 1.10
CA LEU A 476 -18.17 23.37 1.47
C LEU A 476 -18.82 22.05 1.90
N VAL A 477 -19.36 22.04 3.11
CA VAL A 477 -20.15 20.93 3.64
C VAL A 477 -21.61 21.36 3.66
N ASN A 478 -22.47 20.64 2.93
CA ASN A 478 -23.88 20.98 2.69
C ASN A 478 -24.06 22.43 2.17
N GLY A 479 -23.11 22.91 1.36
CA GLY A 479 -23.08 24.28 0.82
C GLY A 479 -22.61 25.36 1.80
N VAL A 480 -22.15 25.00 3.01
CA VAL A 480 -21.56 25.93 3.99
C VAL A 480 -20.04 25.86 3.92
N SER A 481 -19.39 27.00 3.67
CA SER A 481 -17.93 27.14 3.70
C SER A 481 -17.36 26.76 5.07
N VAL A 482 -16.33 25.90 5.06
CA VAL A 482 -15.57 25.47 6.25
C VAL A 482 -14.09 25.87 6.19
N GLY A 483 -13.68 26.63 5.15
CA GLY A 483 -12.31 27.08 4.95
C GLY A 483 -11.52 26.19 3.98
N ASN A 484 -10.22 26.43 3.89
CA ASN A 484 -9.36 25.93 2.80
C ASN A 484 -8.16 25.09 3.28
N ALA A 485 -8.35 24.30 4.34
CA ALA A 485 -7.34 23.38 4.86
C ALA A 485 -7.31 22.06 4.07
N CYS A 486 -6.15 21.39 3.99
CA CYS A 486 -6.00 20.12 3.24
C CYS A 486 -6.74 18.92 3.87
N ALA A 487 -7.32 19.06 5.06
CA ALA A 487 -8.35 18.15 5.55
C ALA A 487 -9.36 18.88 6.45
N TYR A 488 -10.57 18.33 6.54
CA TYR A 488 -11.66 18.83 7.36
C TYR A 488 -12.45 17.66 7.99
N ILE A 489 -12.97 17.84 9.21
CA ILE A 489 -13.77 16.81 9.90
C ILE A 489 -15.22 17.28 10.03
N ILE A 490 -16.15 16.47 9.50
CA ILE A 490 -17.58 16.57 9.79
C ILE A 490 -17.82 15.75 11.06
N GLU A 491 -18.02 16.43 12.19
CA GLU A 491 -18.22 15.78 13.49
C GLU A 491 -19.69 15.41 13.75
N ASN A 492 -19.92 14.28 14.45
CA ASN A 492 -21.22 13.86 15.00
C ASN A 492 -22.36 13.81 13.96
N VAL A 493 -22.15 13.09 12.85
CA VAL A 493 -23.04 13.07 11.68
C VAL A 493 -24.47 12.62 12.04
N ASP A 494 -25.46 13.51 11.83
CA ASP A 494 -26.89 13.30 12.11
C ASP A 494 -27.80 13.39 10.85
N SER A 495 -27.21 13.58 9.67
CA SER A 495 -27.86 13.52 8.36
C SER A 495 -26.90 13.00 7.28
N ASP A 496 -27.40 12.71 6.09
CA ASP A 496 -26.55 12.58 4.90
C ASP A 496 -25.76 13.90 4.65
N GLN A 497 -24.58 13.78 4.06
CA GLN A 497 -23.63 14.89 3.87
C GLN A 497 -23.20 15.02 2.40
N THR A 498 -23.22 16.25 1.87
CA THR A 498 -22.66 16.60 0.56
C THR A 498 -21.40 17.45 0.73
N ILE A 499 -20.31 17.06 0.09
CA ILE A 499 -19.01 17.73 0.16
C ILE A 499 -18.64 18.28 -1.23
N THR A 500 -18.53 19.61 -1.34
CA THR A 500 -17.98 20.30 -2.52
C THR A 500 -16.61 20.87 -2.17
N VAL A 501 -15.66 20.84 -3.09
CA VAL A 501 -14.36 21.52 -2.93
C VAL A 501 -14.09 22.43 -4.11
N LYS A 502 -13.47 23.58 -3.86
CA LYS A 502 -13.04 24.54 -4.87
C LYS A 502 -11.54 24.72 -4.82
N PHE A 503 -10.94 24.72 -6.00
CA PHE A 503 -9.53 25.03 -6.22
C PHE A 503 -9.39 26.30 -7.04
N LYS A 504 -8.34 27.07 -6.78
CA LYS A 504 -7.93 28.24 -7.54
C LYS A 504 -6.45 28.13 -7.88
N GLU A 505 -6.02 28.88 -8.89
CA GLU A 505 -4.61 28.96 -9.28
C GLU A 505 -3.76 29.56 -8.15
N ASP A 506 -2.55 29.02 -7.96
CA ASP A 506 -1.51 29.68 -7.18
C ASP A 506 -0.95 30.87 -7.97
N GLU A 507 -0.92 32.06 -7.33
CA GLU A 507 -0.42 33.30 -7.92
C GLU A 507 1.08 33.28 -8.25
N ASN A 508 1.82 32.30 -7.73
CA ASN A 508 3.25 32.11 -8.00
C ASN A 508 3.53 31.14 -9.16
N THR A 509 2.52 30.39 -9.63
CA THR A 509 2.68 29.38 -10.68
C THR A 509 2.42 29.96 -12.08
N VAL A 510 3.27 29.61 -13.04
CA VAL A 510 3.07 29.93 -14.47
C VAL A 510 2.22 28.84 -15.11
N PHE A 511 1.27 29.24 -15.96
CA PHE A 511 0.38 28.34 -16.71
C PHE A 511 0.57 28.48 -18.23
N TYR A 512 0.26 27.41 -18.95
CA TYR A 512 0.18 27.36 -20.41
C TYR A 512 -1.22 26.95 -20.86
N ASP A 513 -1.79 27.65 -21.85
CA ASP A 513 -3.08 27.29 -22.42
C ASP A 513 -2.99 26.02 -23.28
N ILE A 514 -4.02 25.18 -23.22
CA ILE A 514 -4.26 24.04 -24.11
C ILE A 514 -5.40 24.40 -25.07
N LYS A 515 -5.16 24.33 -26.39
CA LYS A 515 -6.09 24.78 -27.43
C LYS A 515 -6.36 23.68 -28.45
N THR A 516 -7.63 23.34 -28.69
CA THR A 516 -8.01 22.42 -29.77
C THR A 516 -8.12 23.15 -31.11
N GLU A 517 -7.58 22.57 -32.18
CA GLU A 517 -7.88 23.01 -33.54
C GLU A 517 -9.22 22.45 -34.03
N GLN A 518 -9.90 23.17 -34.94
CA GLN A 518 -11.14 22.66 -35.54
C GLN A 518 -10.87 21.44 -36.42
N THR A 519 -11.50 20.32 -36.06
CA THR A 519 -11.51 19.08 -36.82
C THR A 519 -12.77 18.95 -37.68
N SER A 520 -12.67 18.13 -38.73
CA SER A 520 -13.83 17.66 -39.48
C SER A 520 -13.93 16.15 -39.37
N ASN A 521 -15.15 15.63 -39.32
CA ASN A 521 -15.48 14.20 -39.20
C ASN A 521 -15.14 13.57 -37.82
N GLY A 522 -15.23 14.36 -36.75
CA GLY A 522 -15.06 13.91 -35.37
C GLY A 522 -14.76 15.07 -34.41
N ASN A 523 -14.92 14.82 -33.11
CA ASN A 523 -14.76 15.79 -32.02
C ASN A 523 -13.46 15.56 -31.22
N ILE A 524 -12.94 16.63 -30.61
CA ILE A 524 -11.89 16.59 -29.58
C ILE A 524 -12.43 17.27 -28.32
N GLU A 525 -12.21 16.64 -27.17
CA GLU A 525 -12.51 17.15 -25.83
C GLU A 525 -11.23 17.07 -24.98
N ILE A 526 -10.99 18.08 -24.14
CA ILE A 526 -9.83 18.16 -23.24
C ILE A 526 -10.34 18.40 -21.82
N ASN A 527 -9.75 17.73 -20.81
CA ASN A 527 -10.19 17.87 -19.43
C ASN A 527 -9.68 19.15 -18.72
N LYS A 528 -8.69 19.83 -19.32
CA LYS A 528 -8.08 21.07 -18.83
C LYS A 528 -7.82 22.00 -20.01
N ASP A 529 -8.24 23.25 -19.90
CA ASP A 529 -7.99 24.33 -20.88
C ASP A 529 -6.64 25.02 -20.68
N LYS A 530 -5.98 24.74 -19.54
CA LYS A 530 -4.61 25.16 -19.20
C LYS A 530 -3.99 24.22 -18.17
N VAL A 531 -2.66 24.17 -18.13
CA VAL A 531 -1.87 23.38 -17.17
C VAL A 531 -0.73 24.23 -16.59
N PRO A 532 -0.20 23.91 -15.40
CA PRO A 532 1.02 24.55 -14.90
C PRO A 532 2.22 24.31 -15.85
N ALA A 533 3.29 25.09 -15.64
CA ALA A 533 4.56 24.93 -16.33
C ALA A 533 5.52 24.03 -15.53
N GLY A 534 5.80 22.82 -16.01
CA GLY A 534 6.72 21.89 -15.37
C GLY A 534 6.69 20.48 -15.97
N GLU A 535 7.73 19.68 -15.75
CA GLU A 535 7.94 18.37 -16.40
C GLU A 535 6.81 17.36 -16.11
N ASN A 536 6.17 17.42 -14.94
CA ASN A 536 5.06 16.54 -14.54
C ASN A 536 3.69 16.97 -15.10
N SER A 537 3.61 18.15 -15.72
CA SER A 537 2.33 18.77 -16.12
C SER A 537 1.62 17.95 -17.19
N SER A 538 0.34 17.66 -16.97
CA SER A 538 -0.41 16.73 -17.82
C SER A 538 -1.90 17.07 -17.96
N PHE A 539 -2.48 16.61 -19.07
CA PHE A 539 -3.90 16.71 -19.39
C PHE A 539 -4.38 15.50 -20.21
N VAL A 540 -5.70 15.29 -20.26
CA VAL A 540 -6.35 14.18 -20.95
C VAL A 540 -7.04 14.71 -22.21
N VAL A 541 -6.83 14.01 -23.33
CA VAL A 541 -7.51 14.24 -24.61
C VAL A 541 -8.47 13.09 -24.87
N THR A 542 -9.75 13.40 -25.08
CA THR A 542 -10.77 12.44 -25.54
C THR A 542 -11.15 12.76 -26.98
N ILE A 543 -11.20 11.73 -27.83
CA ILE A 543 -11.45 11.85 -29.27
C ILE A 543 -12.58 10.92 -29.69
N GLU A 544 -13.57 11.45 -30.39
CA GLU A 544 -14.74 10.70 -30.88
C GLU A 544 -14.92 10.94 -32.38
N PRO A 545 -14.57 9.98 -33.26
CA PRO A 545 -14.83 10.08 -34.69
C PRO A 545 -16.33 10.12 -35.01
N ASP A 546 -16.69 10.83 -36.09
CA ASP A 546 -18.05 10.77 -36.63
C ASP A 546 -18.32 9.38 -37.24
N ALA A 547 -19.59 8.97 -37.26
CA ALA A 547 -19.99 7.65 -37.76
C ALA A 547 -19.54 7.42 -39.22
N GLY A 548 -18.70 6.40 -39.44
CA GLY A 548 -18.07 6.10 -40.73
C GLY A 548 -16.66 6.69 -40.90
N TYR A 549 -16.07 7.23 -39.84
CA TYR A 549 -14.69 7.69 -39.78
C TYR A 549 -13.94 7.05 -38.61
N GLY A 550 -12.61 7.06 -38.69
CA GLY A 550 -11.73 6.68 -37.59
C GLY A 550 -10.53 7.64 -37.47
N LEU A 551 -9.89 7.61 -36.30
CA LEU A 551 -8.70 8.41 -35.99
C LEU A 551 -7.50 7.89 -36.79
N LYS A 552 -6.96 8.71 -37.70
CA LYS A 552 -5.77 8.40 -38.52
C LYS A 552 -4.50 8.91 -37.85
N GLU A 553 -4.52 10.12 -37.30
CA GLU A 553 -3.40 10.72 -36.54
C GLU A 553 -3.93 11.61 -35.40
N LEU A 554 -3.20 11.66 -34.28
CA LEU A 554 -3.33 12.68 -33.24
C LEU A 554 -2.04 13.51 -33.22
N LEU A 555 -2.16 14.82 -33.38
CA LEU A 555 -1.07 15.78 -33.37
C LEU A 555 -1.16 16.65 -32.11
N VAL A 556 -0.03 16.85 -31.44
CA VAL A 556 0.17 17.83 -30.37
C VAL A 556 1.38 18.70 -30.75
N ASN A 557 1.19 20.02 -30.83
CA ASN A 557 2.20 20.96 -31.35
C ASN A 557 2.78 20.53 -32.72
N ASP A 558 1.87 20.15 -33.63
CA ASP A 558 2.14 19.56 -34.96
C ASP A 558 3.01 18.27 -34.95
N GLN A 559 3.28 17.66 -33.78
CA GLN A 559 4.00 16.37 -33.67
C GLN A 559 3.03 15.20 -33.45
N PRO A 560 3.19 14.07 -34.14
CA PRO A 560 2.30 12.91 -34.00
C PRO A 560 2.54 12.14 -32.69
N ILE A 561 1.45 11.81 -32.00
CA ILE A 561 1.43 10.89 -30.85
C ILE A 561 1.23 9.46 -31.36
N ASP A 562 1.93 8.50 -30.75
CA ASP A 562 1.73 7.06 -31.00
C ASP A 562 0.33 6.63 -30.53
N LEU A 563 -0.54 6.31 -31.49
CA LEU A 563 -1.92 5.91 -31.23
C LEU A 563 -2.05 4.62 -30.40
N SER A 564 -1.00 3.79 -30.29
CA SER A 564 -1.00 2.60 -29.43
C SER A 564 -1.01 2.91 -27.93
N THR A 565 -0.69 4.16 -27.55
CA THR A 565 -0.82 4.66 -26.17
C THR A 565 -2.27 4.96 -25.76
N GLY A 566 -3.19 5.04 -26.73
CA GLY A 566 -4.57 5.45 -26.49
C GLY A 566 -5.50 4.32 -26.02
N VAL A 567 -6.31 4.59 -24.99
CA VAL A 567 -7.34 3.66 -24.53
C VAL A 567 -8.61 3.82 -25.39
N LYS A 568 -8.99 2.75 -26.10
CA LYS A 568 -10.15 2.72 -27.01
C LYS A 568 -11.37 2.07 -26.35
N SER A 569 -12.55 2.70 -26.40
CA SER A 569 -13.80 2.10 -25.91
C SER A 569 -14.25 0.91 -26.77
N SER A 570 -14.66 -0.18 -26.11
CA SER A 570 -14.96 -1.47 -26.76
C SER A 570 -16.38 -1.53 -27.35
N SER A 571 -16.70 -0.62 -28.28
CA SER A 571 -17.93 -0.67 -29.06
C SER A 571 -17.82 -1.62 -30.26
N ARG A 572 -18.90 -2.33 -30.59
CA ARG A 572 -19.06 -3.10 -31.85
C ARG A 572 -19.83 -2.31 -32.93
N ALA A 573 -20.07 -1.02 -32.70
CA ALA A 573 -20.61 -0.07 -33.66
C ALA A 573 -19.62 1.09 -33.80
N THR A 574 -19.35 1.51 -35.03
CA THR A 574 -18.38 2.58 -35.34
C THR A 574 -18.84 3.99 -34.94
N SER A 575 -20.06 4.13 -34.45
CA SER A 575 -20.55 5.31 -33.73
C SER A 575 -20.39 5.09 -32.22
N GLY A 576 -19.75 6.03 -31.52
CA GLY A 576 -19.49 5.94 -30.07
C GLY A 576 -18.17 5.24 -29.69
N VAL A 577 -17.26 5.05 -30.64
CA VAL A 577 -15.86 4.69 -30.34
C VAL A 577 -15.14 5.95 -29.83
N LYS A 578 -14.72 5.93 -28.56
CA LYS A 578 -13.91 7.00 -27.97
C LYS A 578 -12.48 6.52 -27.77
N TRP A 579 -11.51 7.38 -28.06
CA TRP A 579 -10.10 7.21 -27.70
C TRP A 579 -9.76 8.18 -26.58
N THR A 580 -8.97 7.74 -25.61
CA THR A 580 -8.47 8.56 -24.49
C THR A 580 -6.95 8.51 -24.44
N PHE A 581 -6.31 9.68 -24.44
CA PHE A 581 -4.86 9.86 -24.38
C PHE A 581 -4.50 10.74 -23.18
N VAL A 582 -3.36 10.45 -22.53
CA VAL A 582 -2.75 11.35 -21.54
C VAL A 582 -1.55 12.02 -22.19
N VAL A 583 -1.52 13.35 -22.18
CA VAL A 583 -0.39 14.16 -22.65
C VAL A 583 0.35 14.65 -21.41
N THR A 584 1.67 14.49 -21.38
CA THR A 584 2.57 14.83 -20.25
C THR A 584 3.72 15.71 -20.74
N GLY A 585 4.39 16.43 -19.84
CA GLY A 585 5.58 17.23 -20.17
C GLY A 585 5.23 18.53 -20.92
N VAL A 586 4.23 19.27 -20.45
CA VAL A 586 3.79 20.50 -21.11
C VAL A 586 4.72 21.67 -20.76
N GLU A 587 5.74 21.87 -21.59
CA GLU A 587 6.74 22.95 -21.46
C GLU A 587 6.32 24.28 -22.11
N SER A 588 5.20 24.34 -22.85
CA SER A 588 4.72 25.57 -23.50
C SER A 588 3.22 25.54 -23.86
N GLU A 589 2.69 26.71 -24.24
CA GLU A 589 1.44 26.87 -25.00
C GLU A 589 1.24 25.73 -26.00
N THR A 590 0.12 25.00 -25.91
CA THR A 590 -0.03 23.73 -26.62
C THR A 590 -1.29 23.64 -27.47
N THR A 591 -1.14 23.19 -28.73
CA THR A 591 -2.25 22.90 -29.65
C THR A 591 -2.48 21.40 -29.81
N VAL A 592 -3.75 21.00 -29.92
CA VAL A 592 -4.19 19.60 -30.05
C VAL A 592 -5.09 19.45 -31.27
N LYS A 593 -4.84 18.43 -32.10
CA LYS A 593 -5.51 18.26 -33.40
C LYS A 593 -5.62 16.79 -33.79
N ALA A 594 -6.82 16.35 -34.15
CA ALA A 594 -7.08 14.99 -34.63
C ALA A 594 -7.34 15.00 -36.14
N ILE A 595 -6.73 14.05 -36.85
CA ILE A 595 -6.98 13.82 -38.28
C ILE A 595 -7.81 12.55 -38.41
N PHE A 596 -8.97 12.69 -39.03
CA PHE A 596 -9.92 11.59 -39.27
C PHE A 596 -9.90 11.19 -40.74
N ALA A 597 -9.98 9.88 -41.01
CA ALA A 597 -10.15 9.31 -42.34
C ALA A 597 -11.40 8.43 -42.36
N LYS A 598 -12.01 8.22 -43.54
CA LYS A 598 -13.18 7.31 -43.62
C LYS A 598 -12.77 5.90 -43.18
N GLN A 599 -13.67 5.21 -42.51
CA GLN A 599 -13.51 3.81 -42.14
C GLN A 599 -14.38 2.94 -43.07
N PHE A 600 -13.84 1.81 -43.52
CA PHE A 600 -14.49 0.88 -44.44
C PHE A 600 -14.51 -0.53 -43.85
N ALA A 601 -15.50 -1.34 -44.22
CA ALA A 601 -15.65 -2.70 -43.73
C ALA A 601 -15.04 -3.74 -44.68
N VAL A 602 -14.25 -4.69 -44.14
CA VAL A 602 -13.78 -5.89 -44.86
C VAL A 602 -14.70 -7.07 -44.54
N ASN A 603 -15.71 -7.26 -45.37
CA ASN A 603 -16.73 -8.28 -45.21
C ASN A 603 -16.21 -9.63 -45.73
N ILE A 604 -15.67 -10.45 -44.83
CA ILE A 604 -15.26 -11.83 -45.14
C ILE A 604 -16.50 -12.74 -45.09
N ASN A 605 -16.89 -13.29 -46.23
CA ASN A 605 -17.97 -14.28 -46.29
C ASN A 605 -17.47 -15.64 -45.75
N PRO A 606 -18.22 -16.31 -44.86
CA PRO A 606 -17.77 -17.55 -44.24
C PRO A 606 -17.65 -18.70 -45.25
N SER A 607 -16.44 -19.23 -45.39
CA SER A 607 -16.13 -20.42 -46.16
C SER A 607 -16.24 -21.70 -45.31
N ASN A 608 -17.00 -22.68 -45.77
CA ASN A 608 -17.19 -23.94 -45.02
C ASN A 608 -15.94 -24.84 -44.98
N ASN A 609 -15.00 -24.63 -45.92
CA ASN A 609 -13.93 -25.58 -46.24
C ASN A 609 -12.51 -24.98 -46.04
N GLY A 610 -12.42 -23.90 -45.26
CA GLY A 610 -11.17 -23.22 -44.94
C GLY A 610 -11.42 -21.98 -44.08
N THR A 611 -10.34 -21.40 -43.57
CA THR A 611 -10.37 -20.14 -42.80
C THR A 611 -9.79 -19.00 -43.61
N VAL A 612 -10.35 -17.80 -43.39
CA VAL A 612 -9.93 -16.54 -44.01
C VAL A 612 -9.85 -15.51 -42.91
N THR A 613 -8.73 -14.81 -42.81
CA THR A 613 -8.47 -13.78 -41.80
C THR A 613 -7.92 -12.53 -42.48
N ALA A 614 -8.10 -11.37 -41.85
CA ALA A 614 -7.53 -10.09 -42.28
C ALA A 614 -6.74 -9.48 -41.12
N ASN A 615 -5.65 -8.77 -41.43
CA ASN A 615 -4.89 -8.00 -40.44
C ASN A 615 -5.72 -6.86 -39.81
N ASN A 616 -6.64 -6.26 -40.58
CA ASN A 616 -7.64 -5.30 -40.13
C ASN A 616 -8.98 -5.56 -40.83
N LEU A 617 -10.07 -5.62 -40.07
CA LEU A 617 -11.43 -5.76 -40.59
C LEU A 617 -12.15 -4.41 -40.78
N GLU A 618 -11.62 -3.34 -40.20
CA GLU A 618 -12.16 -1.97 -40.28
C GLU A 618 -11.06 -0.95 -40.69
N PRO A 619 -10.42 -1.13 -41.87
CA PRO A 619 -9.41 -0.21 -42.41
C PRO A 619 -9.89 1.23 -42.59
N LEU A 620 -8.94 2.15 -42.52
CA LEU A 620 -9.12 3.55 -42.90
C LEU A 620 -8.88 3.78 -44.40
N GLU A 621 -9.29 4.94 -44.89
CA GLU A 621 -9.00 5.41 -46.25
C GLU A 621 -7.48 5.50 -46.46
N GLU A 622 -7.01 4.83 -47.53
CA GLU A 622 -5.60 4.58 -47.92
C GLU A 622 -4.87 3.43 -47.17
N ASP A 623 -5.49 2.72 -46.23
CA ASP A 623 -4.87 1.54 -45.59
C ASP A 623 -4.63 0.37 -46.58
N ASN A 624 -3.75 -0.56 -46.19
CA ASN A 624 -3.55 -1.84 -46.88
C ASN A 624 -4.03 -3.01 -46.00
N VAL A 625 -4.87 -3.88 -46.54
CA VAL A 625 -5.41 -5.05 -45.84
C VAL A 625 -4.77 -6.33 -46.36
N VAL A 626 -4.05 -7.05 -45.50
CA VAL A 626 -3.49 -8.37 -45.79
C VAL A 626 -4.50 -9.44 -45.38
N LEU A 627 -4.95 -10.22 -46.36
CA LEU A 627 -5.76 -11.41 -46.20
C LEU A 627 -4.87 -12.65 -46.12
N THR A 628 -5.11 -13.51 -45.14
CA THR A 628 -4.46 -14.84 -45.02
C THR A 628 -5.52 -15.94 -45.12
N ILE A 629 -5.32 -16.87 -46.05
CA ILE A 629 -6.25 -17.94 -46.43
C ILE A 629 -5.61 -19.29 -46.14
N THR A 630 -6.26 -20.12 -45.32
CA THR A 630 -5.81 -21.48 -44.99
C THR A 630 -6.95 -22.48 -45.27
N PRO A 631 -6.82 -23.35 -46.30
CA PRO A 631 -7.75 -24.47 -46.51
C PRO A 631 -7.86 -25.38 -45.28
N ASN A 632 -8.99 -26.08 -45.17
CA ASN A 632 -9.06 -27.27 -44.34
C ASN A 632 -8.30 -28.44 -45.02
N ASP A 633 -8.02 -29.49 -44.26
CA ASP A 633 -7.53 -30.76 -44.80
C ASP A 633 -8.45 -31.26 -45.95
N ASP A 634 -7.86 -31.92 -46.95
CA ASP A 634 -8.49 -32.40 -48.18
C ASP A 634 -9.07 -31.32 -49.14
N TYR A 635 -8.83 -30.03 -48.89
CA TYR A 635 -9.24 -28.92 -49.77
C TYR A 635 -8.07 -28.07 -50.30
N VAL A 636 -8.27 -27.47 -51.48
CA VAL A 636 -7.37 -26.45 -52.05
C VAL A 636 -8.11 -25.13 -52.30
N ILE A 637 -7.37 -24.02 -52.29
CA ILE A 637 -7.90 -22.72 -52.71
C ILE A 637 -8.14 -22.77 -54.21
N LYS A 638 -9.39 -22.57 -54.63
CA LYS A 638 -9.79 -22.55 -56.04
C LYS A 638 -9.68 -21.14 -56.61
N ASP A 639 -10.24 -20.16 -55.89
CA ASP A 639 -10.20 -18.75 -56.26
C ASP A 639 -10.47 -17.86 -55.02
N VAL A 640 -9.69 -16.80 -54.87
CA VAL A 640 -9.98 -15.69 -53.95
C VAL A 640 -10.60 -14.56 -54.78
N LYS A 641 -11.73 -14.01 -54.32
CA LYS A 641 -12.43 -12.90 -54.95
C LYS A 641 -12.55 -11.73 -54.00
N VAL A 642 -12.23 -10.53 -54.49
CA VAL A 642 -12.45 -9.26 -53.80
C VAL A 642 -13.37 -8.42 -54.68
N ASN A 643 -14.54 -8.06 -54.16
CA ASN A 643 -15.58 -7.32 -54.89
C ASN A 643 -15.97 -7.99 -56.23
N ASP A 644 -16.20 -9.30 -56.18
CA ASP A 644 -16.46 -10.21 -57.32
C ASP A 644 -15.32 -10.34 -58.35
N VAL A 645 -14.19 -9.66 -58.18
CA VAL A 645 -13.00 -9.79 -59.03
C VAL A 645 -12.10 -10.90 -58.49
N SER A 646 -11.85 -11.92 -59.33
CA SER A 646 -10.87 -12.99 -59.06
C SER A 646 -9.45 -12.43 -58.98
N VAL A 647 -8.74 -12.78 -57.90
CA VAL A 647 -7.29 -12.57 -57.73
C VAL A 647 -6.52 -13.91 -57.78
N GLY A 648 -7.25 -15.04 -57.93
CA GLY A 648 -6.70 -16.37 -58.15
C GLY A 648 -6.55 -17.22 -56.89
N ALA A 649 -6.01 -18.42 -57.08
CA ALA A 649 -5.70 -19.37 -56.01
C ALA A 649 -4.43 -18.93 -55.24
N VAL A 650 -4.59 -18.04 -54.26
CA VAL A 650 -3.49 -17.50 -53.43
C VAL A 650 -3.78 -17.69 -51.94
N SER A 651 -2.76 -18.08 -51.17
CA SER A 651 -2.84 -18.24 -49.70
C SER A 651 -2.71 -16.92 -48.93
N GLU A 652 -2.25 -15.88 -49.60
CA GLU A 652 -2.11 -14.52 -49.07
C GLU A 652 -2.44 -13.52 -50.18
N TYR A 653 -3.14 -12.44 -49.85
CA TYR A 653 -3.44 -11.35 -50.79
C TYR A 653 -3.48 -10.01 -50.06
N THR A 654 -2.87 -8.97 -50.62
CA THR A 654 -2.98 -7.61 -50.10
C THR A 654 -3.97 -6.81 -50.94
N ILE A 655 -5.04 -6.31 -50.31
CA ILE A 655 -5.88 -5.25 -50.86
C ILE A 655 -5.16 -3.93 -50.59
N GLU A 656 -4.62 -3.30 -51.62
CA GLU A 656 -3.88 -2.04 -51.50
C GLU A 656 -4.81 -0.81 -51.58
N ASN A 657 -4.52 0.22 -50.78
CA ASN A 657 -5.17 1.54 -50.78
C ASN A 657 -6.71 1.47 -50.71
N ILE A 658 -7.26 1.09 -49.55
CA ILE A 658 -8.71 0.96 -49.35
C ILE A 658 -9.42 2.31 -49.58
N THR A 659 -10.44 2.31 -50.44
CA THR A 659 -11.28 3.50 -50.77
C THR A 659 -12.80 3.20 -50.78
N ALA A 660 -13.19 1.99 -50.37
CA ALA A 660 -14.58 1.50 -50.32
C ALA A 660 -14.65 0.27 -49.41
N ASP A 661 -15.85 -0.13 -49.00
CA ASP A 661 -16.08 -1.43 -48.37
C ASP A 661 -15.59 -2.56 -49.29
N GLN A 662 -14.99 -3.58 -48.69
CA GLN A 662 -14.50 -4.77 -49.39
C GLN A 662 -15.42 -5.96 -49.09
N ASN A 663 -15.71 -6.75 -50.12
CA ASN A 663 -16.45 -8.01 -50.02
C ASN A 663 -15.53 -9.16 -50.46
N VAL A 664 -15.10 -9.99 -49.52
CA VAL A 664 -14.17 -11.10 -49.74
C VAL A 664 -14.94 -12.42 -49.80
N VAL A 665 -14.74 -13.17 -50.87
CA VAL A 665 -15.29 -14.52 -51.06
C VAL A 665 -14.13 -15.44 -51.44
N VAL A 666 -13.98 -16.58 -50.75
CA VAL A 666 -13.00 -17.60 -51.13
C VAL A 666 -13.74 -18.87 -51.52
N GLU A 667 -13.51 -19.32 -52.76
CA GLU A 667 -13.93 -20.63 -53.21
C GLU A 667 -12.82 -21.65 -52.92
N PHE A 668 -13.22 -22.80 -52.38
CA PHE A 668 -12.39 -23.98 -52.19
C PHE A 668 -12.96 -25.13 -53.02
N GLU A 669 -12.11 -26.03 -53.48
CA GLU A 669 -12.50 -27.30 -54.09
C GLU A 669 -11.79 -28.46 -53.40
N GLU A 670 -12.45 -29.63 -53.38
CA GLU A 670 -11.84 -30.86 -52.89
C GLU A 670 -10.56 -31.12 -53.70
N ALA A 671 -9.46 -31.46 -53.03
CA ALA A 671 -8.24 -31.83 -53.70
C ALA A 671 -8.50 -33.09 -54.54
N GLU A 672 -8.36 -33.02 -55.88
CA GLU A 672 -8.64 -34.17 -56.75
C GLU A 672 -7.85 -35.41 -56.30
N ASP A 673 -8.54 -36.56 -56.29
CA ASP A 673 -8.04 -37.80 -55.70
C ASP A 673 -6.83 -38.39 -56.48
N LEU A 674 -5.64 -37.93 -56.08
CA LEU A 674 -4.35 -38.38 -56.59
C LEU A 674 -3.96 -39.80 -56.11
N THR A 675 -4.85 -40.57 -55.49
CA THR A 675 -4.64 -42.03 -55.38
C THR A 675 -4.61 -42.73 -56.76
N SER A 676 -4.94 -42.00 -57.83
CA SER A 676 -4.71 -42.40 -59.23
C SER A 676 -3.38 -41.95 -59.86
N ILE A 677 -2.28 -41.82 -59.09
CA ILE A 677 -0.98 -42.48 -59.37
C ILE A 677 -0.22 -42.66 -58.04
N LEU A 678 -0.40 -43.83 -57.41
CA LEU A 678 0.47 -44.29 -56.32
C LEU A 678 1.61 -45.19 -56.83
N GLU A 679 2.28 -44.77 -57.91
CA GLU A 679 3.70 -45.11 -58.08
C GLU A 679 4.53 -44.02 -57.39
N VAL A 680 5.02 -44.34 -56.19
CA VAL A 680 6.21 -43.66 -55.66
C VAL A 680 7.37 -44.06 -56.58
N ALA A 681 7.57 -43.30 -57.66
CA ALA A 681 8.69 -43.48 -58.56
C ALA A 681 9.98 -43.42 -57.74
N SER A 682 10.64 -44.57 -57.56
CA SER A 682 11.74 -44.68 -56.61
C SER A 682 12.93 -43.88 -57.12
N VAL A 683 13.10 -42.65 -56.61
CA VAL A 683 14.08 -41.69 -57.13
C VAL A 683 15.45 -42.34 -57.18
N ASN A 684 15.95 -42.50 -58.40
CA ASN A 684 17.17 -43.23 -58.70
C ASN A 684 18.26 -42.25 -59.07
N ILE A 685 19.36 -42.26 -58.33
CA ILE A 685 20.45 -41.29 -58.47
C ILE A 685 21.72 -42.00 -58.93
N HIS A 686 22.09 -41.79 -60.19
CA HIS A 686 23.15 -42.55 -60.87
C HIS A 686 23.88 -41.75 -61.96
N PRO A 687 25.16 -42.04 -62.26
CA PRO A 687 26.03 -42.99 -61.55
C PRO A 687 26.37 -42.49 -60.15
N ASN A 688 26.62 -43.42 -59.22
CA ASN A 688 27.01 -43.10 -57.85
C ASN A 688 28.01 -44.18 -57.38
N PRO A 689 29.33 -43.89 -57.30
CA PRO A 689 29.97 -42.59 -57.45
C PRO A 689 29.83 -41.92 -58.83
N VAL A 690 29.95 -40.59 -58.87
CA VAL A 690 29.87 -39.73 -60.05
C VAL A 690 31.19 -39.00 -60.29
N VAL A 691 31.56 -38.80 -61.56
CA VAL A 691 32.68 -37.93 -61.96
C VAL A 691 32.21 -36.49 -62.17
N ASP A 692 31.33 -36.22 -63.14
CA ASP A 692 30.89 -34.85 -63.47
C ASP A 692 29.40 -34.61 -63.31
N VAL A 693 28.54 -35.44 -63.90
CA VAL A 693 27.08 -35.23 -63.91
C VAL A 693 26.37 -36.46 -63.37
N VAL A 694 25.47 -36.26 -62.39
CA VAL A 694 24.58 -37.30 -61.86
C VAL A 694 23.16 -37.08 -62.36
N ASN A 695 22.51 -38.15 -62.82
CA ASN A 695 21.10 -38.15 -63.20
C ASN A 695 20.26 -38.45 -61.96
N VAL A 696 19.07 -37.86 -61.90
CA VAL A 696 18.09 -37.99 -60.82
C VAL A 696 16.77 -38.30 -61.51
N ASP A 697 16.46 -39.58 -61.62
CA ASP A 697 15.28 -40.08 -62.36
C ASP A 697 14.14 -40.35 -61.37
N GLY A 698 12.90 -40.02 -61.74
CA GLY A 698 11.72 -40.16 -60.87
C GLY A 698 11.44 -38.95 -59.96
N VAL A 699 12.10 -37.81 -60.20
CA VAL A 699 11.77 -36.55 -59.49
C VAL A 699 10.44 -35.99 -59.98
N THR A 700 9.64 -35.39 -59.11
CA THR A 700 8.41 -34.69 -59.50
C THR A 700 8.78 -33.40 -60.25
N PRO A 701 8.25 -33.16 -61.48
CA PRO A 701 8.47 -31.89 -62.17
C PRO A 701 8.02 -30.71 -61.31
N GLY A 702 8.89 -29.71 -61.17
CA GLY A 702 8.69 -28.57 -60.26
C GLY A 702 9.39 -28.70 -58.90
N SER A 703 9.80 -29.89 -58.47
CA SER A 703 10.58 -30.07 -57.22
C SER A 703 11.92 -29.32 -57.26
N ILE A 704 12.34 -28.80 -56.10
CA ILE A 704 13.68 -28.23 -55.93
C ILE A 704 14.65 -29.35 -55.55
N ILE A 705 15.73 -29.48 -56.31
CA ILE A 705 16.84 -30.41 -56.10
C ILE A 705 18.04 -29.62 -55.55
N SER A 706 18.30 -29.76 -54.25
CA SER A 706 19.39 -29.08 -53.54
C SER A 706 20.53 -30.05 -53.22
N VAL A 707 21.74 -29.74 -53.64
CA VAL A 707 22.98 -30.43 -53.27
C VAL A 707 23.55 -29.76 -52.04
N VAL A 708 23.66 -30.49 -50.93
CA VAL A 708 24.33 -30.02 -49.71
C VAL A 708 25.61 -30.81 -49.43
N ASP A 709 26.58 -30.19 -48.78
CA ASP A 709 27.77 -30.87 -48.25
C ASP A 709 27.46 -31.62 -46.93
N LEU A 710 28.47 -32.28 -46.35
CA LEU A 710 28.34 -32.98 -45.05
C LEU A 710 28.11 -32.03 -43.85
N GLN A 711 28.27 -30.72 -44.02
CA GLN A 711 27.98 -29.70 -43.00
C GLN A 711 26.54 -29.16 -43.15
N GLY A 712 25.79 -29.65 -44.14
CA GLY A 712 24.43 -29.22 -44.45
C GLY A 712 24.35 -27.93 -45.27
N LYS A 713 25.48 -27.37 -45.72
CA LYS A 713 25.53 -26.16 -46.53
C LYS A 713 25.15 -26.49 -47.97
N GLU A 714 24.20 -25.75 -48.55
CA GLU A 714 23.88 -25.86 -49.97
C GLU A 714 25.05 -25.36 -50.83
N VAL A 715 25.44 -26.19 -51.81
CA VAL A 715 26.52 -25.92 -52.78
C VAL A 715 26.01 -25.80 -54.21
N LYS A 716 24.80 -26.28 -54.50
CA LYS A 716 24.07 -26.08 -55.76
C LYS A 716 22.58 -26.36 -55.57
N SER A 717 21.71 -25.64 -56.26
CA SER A 717 20.28 -25.97 -56.34
C SER A 717 19.74 -25.73 -57.75
N LEU A 718 18.73 -26.51 -58.14
CA LEU A 718 17.99 -26.35 -59.40
C LEU A 718 16.55 -26.87 -59.27
N LYS A 719 15.63 -26.30 -60.06
CA LYS A 719 14.25 -26.77 -60.17
C LYS A 719 14.15 -27.84 -61.25
N ALA A 720 13.55 -28.99 -60.94
CA ALA A 720 13.31 -30.06 -61.91
C ALA A 720 12.30 -29.59 -62.98
N ILE A 721 12.68 -29.70 -64.26
CA ILE A 721 11.81 -29.34 -65.41
C ILE A 721 11.08 -30.59 -65.95
N SER A 722 11.64 -31.78 -65.71
CA SER A 722 11.19 -33.08 -66.17
C SER A 722 11.41 -34.13 -65.08
N SER A 723 10.83 -35.33 -65.24
CA SER A 723 11.00 -36.46 -64.30
C SER A 723 12.43 -36.97 -64.19
N ASP A 724 13.22 -36.71 -65.23
CA ASP A 724 14.63 -37.05 -65.32
C ASP A 724 15.39 -35.73 -65.28
N ALA A 725 16.11 -35.48 -64.18
CA ALA A 725 16.90 -34.27 -63.97
C ALA A 725 18.40 -34.59 -63.98
N LYS A 726 19.23 -33.60 -64.32
CA LYS A 726 20.69 -33.75 -64.37
C LYS A 726 21.38 -32.70 -63.53
N VAL A 727 22.14 -33.16 -62.54
CA VAL A 727 22.86 -32.30 -61.60
C VAL A 727 24.35 -32.38 -61.94
N ASP A 728 24.86 -31.31 -62.54
CA ASP A 728 26.28 -31.12 -62.79
C ASP A 728 27.02 -30.78 -61.48
N LEU A 729 28.00 -31.60 -61.13
CA LEU A 729 28.87 -31.48 -59.95
C LEU A 729 30.35 -31.30 -60.34
N SER A 730 30.67 -31.09 -61.62
CA SER A 730 32.06 -30.99 -62.13
C SER A 730 32.91 -29.96 -61.39
N ASN A 731 32.30 -28.84 -60.99
CA ASN A 731 32.93 -27.75 -60.25
C ASN A 731 33.02 -27.98 -58.72
N LEU A 732 32.63 -29.15 -58.21
CA LEU A 732 32.72 -29.51 -56.80
C LEU A 732 33.92 -30.44 -56.52
N ALA A 733 34.53 -30.30 -55.35
CA ALA A 733 35.64 -31.15 -54.93
C ALA A 733 35.18 -32.59 -54.65
N SER A 734 36.07 -33.56 -54.88
CA SER A 734 35.89 -34.98 -54.56
C SER A 734 35.47 -35.16 -53.09
N GLY A 735 34.38 -35.90 -52.85
CA GLY A 735 33.78 -35.96 -51.51
C GLY A 735 32.39 -36.58 -51.48
N VAL A 736 31.74 -36.49 -50.32
CA VAL A 736 30.36 -36.94 -50.11
C VAL A 736 29.45 -35.72 -50.05
N TYR A 737 28.37 -35.77 -50.82
CA TYR A 737 27.29 -34.79 -50.83
C TYR A 737 25.96 -35.48 -50.55
N VAL A 738 24.93 -34.72 -50.18
CA VAL A 738 23.55 -35.19 -50.10
C VAL A 738 22.71 -34.40 -51.09
N ILE A 739 22.06 -35.09 -52.01
CA ILE A 739 21.01 -34.50 -52.84
C ILE A 739 19.71 -34.59 -52.06
N ARG A 740 19.12 -33.45 -51.73
CA ARG A 740 17.77 -33.31 -51.15
C ARG A 740 16.80 -32.95 -52.26
N ILE A 741 15.60 -33.52 -52.24
CA ILE A 741 14.52 -33.16 -53.14
C ILE A 741 13.31 -32.82 -52.29
N ASN A 742 12.82 -31.60 -52.40
CA ASN A 742 11.70 -31.14 -51.57
C ASN A 742 10.46 -32.02 -51.82
N GLY A 743 9.78 -32.43 -50.76
CA GLY A 743 8.63 -33.34 -50.80
C GLY A 743 8.95 -34.82 -51.14
N GLN A 744 10.19 -35.19 -51.53
CA GLN A 744 10.50 -36.56 -51.98
C GLN A 744 11.61 -37.29 -51.20
N GLY A 745 12.58 -36.58 -50.60
CA GLY A 745 13.56 -37.23 -49.72
C GLY A 745 15.00 -36.72 -49.81
N SER A 746 15.97 -37.59 -49.51
CA SER A 746 17.40 -37.25 -49.49
C SER A 746 18.28 -38.47 -49.76
N TRP A 747 19.30 -38.30 -50.62
CA TRP A 747 20.18 -39.36 -51.11
C TRP A 747 21.65 -38.97 -51.03
N LYS A 748 22.50 -39.89 -50.56
CA LYS A 748 23.95 -39.72 -50.52
C LYS A 748 24.57 -39.93 -51.90
N VAL A 749 25.34 -38.96 -52.38
CA VAL A 749 26.13 -39.04 -53.63
C VAL A 749 27.62 -38.91 -53.33
N VAL A 750 28.44 -39.72 -54.00
CA VAL A 750 29.90 -39.67 -53.88
C VAL A 750 30.50 -39.08 -55.16
N LYS A 751 31.07 -37.87 -55.07
CA LYS A 751 31.84 -37.22 -56.13
C LYS A 751 33.28 -37.77 -56.11
N GLN A 752 33.75 -38.27 -57.25
CA GLN A 752 35.16 -38.63 -57.46
C GLN A 752 35.98 -37.40 -57.87
#